data_AF-A0A5R9QEQ4-F1
#
_entry.id   AF-A0A5R9QEQ4-F1
#
_cell.length_a   1.000
_cell.length_b   1.000
_cell.length_c   1.000
_cell.angle_alpha   90.00
_cell.angle_beta   90.00
_cell.angle_gamma   90.00
#
_symmetry.space_group_name_H-M   'P 1'
#
loop_
_entity.id
_entity.type
_entity.pdbx_description
1 polymer ?
#
loop_
_entity_poly.entity_id
_entity_poly.type
_entity_poly.pdbx_seq_one_letter_code
_entity_poly.pdbx_strand_id
1 'polypeptide(L)'
;MAPRLNELLNDDRLARLFSTDARDCALQLWILQIRLEQQIENRIVYGRLLPYSYSSHSWSYSDGNKFQDFGLFQSQVVRLNLYVSSVHCAELLRQLSVGHSISAISENLNIALADQLKARIGTTALAADGLVYRPVAYLLNRDAHDCHSLSSPHGCSGAFSASISQRDKGALFHMGQGYDVALTESVVKHLSADTGLDFGGADTVRFGDLELLVFPALDDLERCLLSVTWADTPRALIARFNPTQIPHFKGFQFHLKVTNDNQIVYSNIITAERDAEGIFECKFVLGDQLHGRVDGTELEVFGIHDDPLRGSTLCCRWGTGYVREIHFQGHAVGQGTNPVKFDWLERTTRPATSPRVKAALTISRGNMDLASRVGGREADPWVPANRDLASLFTRLHPPKSEGRFFQRFSQGSGEGRLQFVEWFRTLLTKYQQHQVIIFDPYFDSAGLGLVLICAAQQTDYIVFRSLPKPIKEDKPQRGKSDKTGQEGVNNLLANCEQNRHLMACVKLRIYGLKEGRLHDRYILVMGSDGLPVAGFNLSNSFQKAAENYPLLVTPIPADVLLQVEQYKSVLLREAEAVLPEGETGNPSMRILFDSTALPMAPRRYEPLRFLEKPQAGDVLSVWAGEPSLQGLSGDPLRERMVTLNILKGDSLVLPETESLRNCLERQTGGLEGFTATWEVLGELLAHSRTEDSHFHELESEGGILERLVQFLNSSFNRTHERVDKELTVAATRFFQEPVETLLRGSYQPHHFFHATKYAALTWAEYFTIKFLWWYASD
;
A
#
# COMPACT_ATOMS: atom_id res chain seq x y z
N MET A 1 10.24 47.46 -15.10
CA MET A 1 9.43 47.49 -16.34
C MET A 1 9.29 46.04 -16.79
N ALA A 2 8.11 45.58 -17.20
CA ALA A 2 7.94 44.19 -17.61
C ALA A 2 8.74 43.91 -18.90
N PRO A 3 9.43 42.76 -19.01
CA PRO A 3 10.21 42.43 -20.20
C PRO A 3 9.37 42.29 -21.46
N ARG A 4 10.01 42.44 -22.61
CA ARG A 4 9.39 42.35 -23.94
C ARG A 4 10.05 41.26 -24.79
N LEU A 5 9.34 40.75 -25.79
CA LEU A 5 9.89 39.76 -26.73
C LEU A 5 11.24 40.21 -27.32
N ASN A 6 11.38 41.47 -27.73
CA ASN A 6 12.63 42.01 -28.27
C ASN A 6 13.80 42.04 -27.27
N GLU A 7 13.56 41.93 -25.96
CA GLU A 7 14.65 41.79 -24.97
C GLU A 7 15.13 40.33 -24.92
N LEU A 8 14.23 39.35 -25.11
CA LEU A 8 14.59 37.93 -25.21
C LEU A 8 15.33 37.62 -26.53
N LEU A 9 14.89 38.22 -27.64
CA LEU A 9 15.48 38.02 -28.97
C LEU A 9 16.88 38.62 -29.12
N ASN A 10 17.27 39.58 -28.25
CA ASN A 10 18.55 40.27 -28.28
C ASN A 10 19.43 39.96 -27.06
N ASP A 11 19.11 38.91 -26.28
CA ASP A 11 19.96 38.46 -25.17
C ASP A 11 21.10 37.58 -25.70
N ASP A 12 22.35 38.00 -25.51
CA ASP A 12 23.57 37.30 -25.96
C ASP A 12 23.57 35.80 -25.54
N ARG A 13 22.93 35.46 -24.41
CA ARG A 13 22.85 34.10 -23.86
C ARG A 13 21.90 33.17 -24.66
N LEU A 14 20.99 33.73 -25.45
CA LEU A 14 20.13 32.99 -26.39
C LEU A 14 20.61 33.08 -27.85
N ALA A 15 21.77 33.70 -28.13
CA ALA A 15 22.25 33.93 -29.49
C ALA A 15 22.33 32.66 -30.37
N ARG A 16 22.51 31.46 -29.79
CA ARG A 16 22.47 30.17 -30.52
C ARG A 16 21.11 29.91 -31.21
N LEU A 17 20.01 30.47 -30.72
CA LEU A 17 18.68 30.34 -31.33
C LEU A 17 18.41 31.38 -32.42
N PHE A 18 19.05 32.55 -32.34
CA PHE A 18 18.76 33.72 -33.20
C PHE A 18 19.96 34.14 -34.06
N SER A 19 20.96 33.27 -34.18
CA SER A 19 22.17 33.47 -34.97
C SER A 19 21.85 33.76 -36.44
N THR A 20 22.50 34.78 -36.99
CA THR A 20 22.51 35.09 -38.43
C THR A 20 23.26 34.05 -39.26
N ASP A 21 24.23 33.36 -38.65
CA ASP A 21 24.81 32.17 -39.23
C ASP A 21 23.76 31.05 -39.12
N ALA A 22 23.40 30.45 -40.25
CA ALA A 22 22.38 29.41 -40.28
C ALA A 22 22.81 28.18 -39.47
N ARG A 23 22.28 28.05 -38.26
CA ARG A 23 22.40 26.86 -37.41
C ARG A 23 21.03 26.25 -37.19
N ASP A 24 20.98 24.95 -36.94
CA ASP A 24 19.71 24.23 -36.82
C ASP A 24 19.09 24.36 -35.42
N CYS A 25 17.76 24.40 -35.38
CA CYS A 25 16.95 24.50 -34.16
C CYS A 25 15.71 23.60 -34.28
N ALA A 26 15.23 23.10 -33.14
CA ALA A 26 13.96 22.38 -33.05
C ALA A 26 12.96 23.17 -32.20
N LEU A 27 11.81 23.47 -32.79
CA LEU A 27 10.61 23.92 -32.08
C LEU A 27 9.72 22.70 -31.83
N GLN A 28 9.35 22.46 -30.58
CA GLN A 28 8.40 21.42 -30.20
C GLN A 28 7.23 22.05 -29.45
N LEU A 29 6.00 21.72 -29.85
CA LEU A 29 4.76 22.20 -29.23
C LEU A 29 3.89 21.01 -28.83
N TRP A 30 3.42 20.99 -27.59
CA TRP A 30 2.43 20.02 -27.10
C TRP A 30 1.05 20.68 -27.17
N ILE A 31 0.21 20.18 -28.07
CA ILE A 31 -1.12 20.71 -28.35
C ILE A 31 -2.15 19.75 -27.76
N LEU A 32 -2.89 20.20 -26.75
CA LEU A 32 -4.09 19.54 -26.27
C LEU A 32 -5.21 19.81 -27.27
N GLN A 33 -5.69 18.75 -27.93
CA GLN A 33 -6.89 18.78 -28.77
C GLN A 33 -8.08 18.29 -27.95
N ILE A 34 -9.15 19.09 -27.88
CA ILE A 34 -10.40 18.76 -27.17
C ILE A 34 -11.51 18.73 -28.21
N ARG A 35 -12.20 17.58 -28.33
CA ARG A 35 -13.34 17.39 -29.22
C ARG A 35 -14.64 17.44 -28.42
N LEU A 36 -15.48 18.43 -28.71
CA LEU A 36 -16.91 18.41 -28.39
C LEU A 36 -17.70 18.29 -29.70
N GLU A 37 -18.56 17.28 -29.77
CA GLU A 37 -19.37 16.97 -30.96
C GLU A 37 -18.53 16.90 -32.25
N GLN A 38 -18.70 17.88 -33.15
CA GLN A 38 -17.98 17.99 -34.42
C GLN A 38 -16.86 19.05 -34.39
N GLN A 39 -16.71 19.81 -33.31
CA GLN A 39 -15.69 20.85 -33.18
C GLN A 39 -14.45 20.30 -32.45
N ILE A 40 -13.27 20.82 -32.82
CA ILE A 40 -12.00 20.53 -32.15
C ILE A 40 -11.36 21.85 -31.73
N GLU A 41 -11.22 22.04 -30.42
CA GLU A 41 -10.45 23.13 -29.82
C GLU A 41 -8.98 22.69 -29.66
N ASN A 42 -8.03 23.55 -30.00
CA ASN A 42 -6.59 23.28 -29.89
C ASN A 42 -5.93 24.26 -28.91
N ARG A 43 -5.38 23.77 -27.80
CA ARG A 43 -4.68 24.56 -26.77
C ARG A 43 -3.20 24.17 -26.73
N ILE A 44 -2.30 25.13 -26.93
CA ILE A 44 -0.85 24.89 -26.73
C ILE A 44 -0.60 24.87 -25.21
N VAL A 45 -0.36 23.67 -24.66
CA VAL A 45 -0.19 23.44 -23.21
C VAL A 45 1.26 23.53 -22.76
N TYR A 46 2.23 23.28 -23.65
CA TYR A 46 3.65 23.56 -23.44
C TYR A 46 4.33 23.68 -24.81
N GLY A 47 5.47 24.37 -24.87
CA GLY A 47 6.35 24.37 -26.03
C GLY A 47 7.79 24.69 -25.65
N ARG A 48 8.74 24.28 -26.47
CA ARG A 48 10.16 24.64 -26.34
C ARG A 48 10.83 24.85 -27.68
N LEU A 49 11.69 25.87 -27.78
CA LEU A 49 12.62 26.10 -28.87
C LEU A 49 14.05 25.87 -28.35
N LEU A 50 14.82 25.01 -29.00
CA LEU A 50 16.15 24.59 -28.57
C LEU A 50 17.12 24.36 -29.76
N PRO A 51 18.46 24.37 -29.54
CA PRO A 51 19.45 24.03 -30.55
C PRO A 51 19.28 22.58 -31.02
N TYR A 52 19.53 22.31 -32.31
CA TYR A 52 19.46 20.97 -32.86
C TYR A 52 20.49 20.77 -33.97
N SER A 53 20.65 19.54 -34.45
CA SER A 53 21.61 19.14 -35.51
C SER A 53 20.97 18.89 -36.88
N TYR A 54 19.72 19.32 -37.06
CA TYR A 54 18.97 19.12 -38.29
C TYR A 54 17.88 20.19 -38.50
N SER A 55 17.71 20.67 -39.74
CA SER A 55 16.53 21.40 -40.19
C SER A 55 15.91 20.78 -41.44
N SER A 56 14.57 20.82 -41.52
CA SER A 56 13.77 20.35 -42.65
C SER A 56 12.91 21.44 -43.26
N HIS A 57 12.76 22.58 -42.57
CA HIS A 57 11.82 23.65 -42.87
C HIS A 57 10.39 23.12 -43.09
N SER A 58 10.01 22.11 -42.31
CA SER A 58 8.72 21.43 -42.40
C SER A 58 8.16 21.05 -41.02
N TRP A 59 6.83 21.05 -40.91
CA TRP A 59 6.12 20.57 -39.74
C TRP A 59 5.92 19.05 -39.78
N SER A 60 6.18 18.39 -38.64
CA SER A 60 6.00 16.96 -38.42
C SER A 60 5.35 16.71 -37.05
N TYR A 61 4.61 15.62 -36.88
CA TYR A 61 3.88 15.36 -35.64
C TYR A 61 4.05 13.91 -35.16
N SER A 62 3.77 13.66 -33.88
CA SER A 62 3.76 12.33 -33.29
C SER A 62 2.52 11.54 -33.72
N ASP A 63 2.70 10.53 -34.58
CA ASP A 63 1.72 9.47 -34.77
C ASP A 63 1.59 8.59 -33.52
N GLY A 64 0.38 8.15 -33.20
CA GLY A 64 0.13 7.11 -32.18
C GLY A 64 -0.95 7.43 -31.14
N ASN A 65 -1.15 8.70 -30.79
CA ASN A 65 -2.15 9.07 -29.78
C ASN A 65 -3.58 8.92 -30.30
N LYS A 66 -4.38 8.11 -29.59
CA LYS A 66 -5.84 8.04 -29.75
C LYS A 66 -6.50 9.04 -28.80
N PHE A 67 -7.65 9.57 -29.22
CA PHE A 67 -8.55 10.29 -28.34
C PHE A 67 -8.97 9.41 -27.15
N GLN A 68 -8.73 9.91 -25.93
CA GLN A 68 -9.32 9.38 -24.70
C GLN A 68 -10.71 9.97 -24.51
N ASP A 69 -11.64 9.15 -24.01
CA ASP A 69 -13.02 9.53 -23.77
C ASP A 69 -13.24 9.96 -22.32
N PHE A 70 -13.97 11.07 -22.14
CA PHE A 70 -14.36 11.66 -20.84
C PHE A 70 -15.90 11.80 -20.75
N GLY A 71 -16.65 11.08 -21.59
CA GLY A 71 -18.11 10.98 -21.58
C GLY A 71 -18.82 12.13 -22.31
N LEU A 72 -18.54 13.38 -21.93
CA LEU A 72 -19.11 14.57 -22.60
C LEU A 72 -18.21 15.14 -23.71
N PHE A 73 -16.95 14.76 -23.71
CA PHE A 73 -15.93 15.22 -24.65
C PHE A 73 -14.84 14.15 -24.80
N GLN A 74 -14.03 14.27 -25.84
CA GLN A 74 -12.83 13.47 -26.02
C GLN A 74 -11.60 14.38 -26.05
N SER A 75 -10.44 13.92 -25.56
CA SER A 75 -9.21 14.70 -25.67
C SER A 75 -7.97 13.86 -26.02
N GLN A 76 -6.94 14.53 -26.51
CA GLN A 76 -5.60 13.97 -26.74
C GLN A 76 -4.57 15.09 -26.69
N VAL A 77 -3.33 14.77 -26.29
CA VAL A 77 -2.18 15.66 -26.53
C VAL A 77 -1.48 15.19 -27.81
N VAL A 78 -0.93 16.13 -28.59
CA VAL A 78 -0.16 15.85 -29.81
C VAL A 78 1.15 16.62 -29.73
N ARG A 79 2.31 15.95 -29.90
CA ARG A 79 3.57 16.65 -30.09
C ARG A 79 3.74 17.02 -31.56
N LEU A 80 3.78 18.32 -31.80
CA LEU A 80 4.15 18.93 -33.07
C LEU A 80 5.63 19.34 -33.01
N ASN A 81 6.38 19.16 -34.10
CA ASN A 81 7.80 19.43 -34.20
C ASN A 81 8.07 20.18 -35.52
N LEU A 82 8.90 21.21 -35.48
CA LEU A 82 9.42 21.94 -36.62
C LEU A 82 10.94 22.03 -36.48
N TYR A 83 11.65 21.51 -37.47
CA TYR A 83 13.10 21.57 -37.56
C TYR A 83 13.48 22.70 -38.53
N VAL A 84 14.08 23.77 -38.02
CA VAL A 84 14.18 25.06 -38.73
C VAL A 84 15.49 25.77 -38.38
N SER A 85 16.09 26.47 -39.36
CA SER A 85 17.30 27.26 -39.12
C SER A 85 17.03 28.54 -38.29
N SER A 86 17.97 28.86 -37.39
CA SER A 86 18.02 30.01 -36.47
C SER A 86 17.59 31.34 -37.08
N VAL A 87 17.92 31.57 -38.35
CA VAL A 87 17.59 32.80 -39.08
C VAL A 87 16.08 33.07 -39.20
N HIS A 88 15.24 32.03 -39.08
CA HIS A 88 13.77 32.17 -39.06
C HIS A 88 13.19 32.22 -37.63
N CYS A 89 13.92 31.74 -36.62
CA CYS A 89 13.40 31.56 -35.26
C CYS A 89 12.91 32.88 -34.64
N ALA A 90 13.66 33.97 -34.81
CA ALA A 90 13.27 35.28 -34.26
C ALA A 90 11.94 35.80 -34.84
N GLU A 91 11.70 35.59 -36.14
CA GLU A 91 10.46 36.04 -36.80
C GLU A 91 9.29 35.10 -36.52
N LEU A 92 9.53 33.79 -36.50
CA LEU A 92 8.55 32.80 -36.08
C LEU A 92 7.99 33.09 -34.67
N LEU A 93 8.86 33.48 -33.72
CA LEU A 93 8.44 33.87 -32.37
C LEU A 93 7.63 35.18 -32.37
N ARG A 94 7.91 36.14 -33.25
CA ARG A 94 7.09 37.37 -33.39
C ARG A 94 5.69 37.03 -33.87
N GLN A 95 5.56 36.23 -34.93
CA GLN A 95 4.26 35.90 -35.50
C GLN A 95 3.42 35.02 -34.55
N LEU A 96 4.06 34.06 -33.85
CA LEU A 96 3.41 33.34 -32.74
C LEU A 96 2.93 34.30 -31.64
N SER A 97 3.74 35.29 -31.24
CA SER A 97 3.39 36.25 -30.17
C SER A 97 2.31 37.26 -30.57
N VAL A 98 2.10 37.49 -31.87
CA VAL A 98 1.00 38.29 -32.43
C VAL A 98 -0.27 37.43 -32.65
N GLY A 99 -0.20 36.12 -32.41
CA GLY A 99 -1.35 35.22 -32.52
C GLY A 99 -1.66 34.76 -33.95
N HIS A 100 -0.68 34.81 -34.86
CA HIS A 100 -0.84 34.16 -36.17
C HIS A 100 -0.98 32.65 -36.00
N SER A 101 -1.82 32.05 -36.84
CA SER A 101 -2.03 30.60 -36.85
C SER A 101 -0.86 29.85 -37.50
N ILE A 102 -0.71 28.56 -37.18
CA ILE A 102 0.32 27.70 -37.77
C ILE A 102 0.28 27.72 -39.30
N SER A 103 -0.90 27.81 -39.94
CA SER A 103 -1.01 27.97 -41.40
C SER A 103 -0.42 29.28 -41.88
N ALA A 104 -0.81 30.40 -41.27
CA ALA A 104 -0.36 31.74 -41.67
C ALA A 104 1.15 31.92 -41.48
N ILE A 105 1.70 31.41 -40.36
CA ILE A 105 3.15 31.40 -40.12
C ILE A 105 3.88 30.56 -41.18
N SER A 106 3.31 29.41 -41.57
CA SER A 106 3.91 28.53 -42.57
C SER A 106 3.93 29.16 -43.96
N GLU A 107 2.84 29.84 -44.33
CA GLU A 107 2.72 30.59 -45.59
C GLU A 107 3.65 31.81 -45.62
N ASN A 108 3.73 32.59 -44.53
CA ASN A 108 4.59 33.76 -44.42
C ASN A 108 6.09 33.44 -44.41
N LEU A 109 6.49 32.28 -43.86
CA LEU A 109 7.89 31.87 -43.70
C LEU A 109 8.32 30.77 -44.68
N ASN A 110 7.47 30.41 -45.65
CA ASN A 110 7.71 29.34 -46.62
C ASN A 110 8.11 28.00 -45.97
N ILE A 111 7.44 27.64 -44.87
CA ILE A 111 7.63 26.38 -44.13
C ILE A 111 6.60 25.37 -44.67
N ALA A 112 7.05 24.15 -44.99
CA ALA A 112 6.17 23.13 -45.53
C ALA A 112 5.20 22.57 -44.46
N LEU A 113 3.91 22.59 -44.77
CA LEU A 113 2.82 22.10 -43.92
C LEU A 113 1.89 21.20 -44.76
N ALA A 114 1.90 19.89 -44.50
CA ALA A 114 1.09 18.92 -45.23
C ALA A 114 -0.42 19.10 -44.95
N ASP A 115 -1.28 18.87 -45.96
CA ASP A 115 -2.72 19.17 -45.89
C ASP A 115 -3.44 18.47 -44.73
N GLN A 116 -3.11 17.21 -44.45
CA GLN A 116 -3.66 16.46 -43.31
C GLN A 116 -3.36 17.14 -41.96
N LEU A 117 -2.17 17.73 -41.84
CA LEU A 117 -1.74 18.46 -40.64
C LEU A 117 -2.35 19.87 -40.61
N LYS A 118 -2.43 20.55 -41.76
CA LYS A 118 -3.12 21.83 -41.94
C LYS A 118 -4.59 21.74 -41.50
N ALA A 119 -5.30 20.69 -41.90
CA ALA A 119 -6.68 20.44 -41.49
C ALA A 119 -6.85 20.14 -39.99
N ARG A 120 -5.86 19.51 -39.33
CA ARG A 120 -5.93 19.08 -37.93
C ARG A 120 -5.51 20.17 -36.93
N ILE A 121 -4.51 20.98 -37.26
CA ILE A 121 -3.92 21.98 -36.36
C ILE A 121 -3.61 23.33 -37.00
N GLY A 122 -3.85 23.52 -38.30
CA GLY A 122 -3.43 24.72 -39.02
C GLY A 122 -4.08 26.03 -38.54
N THR A 123 -5.18 25.94 -37.79
CA THR A 123 -5.87 27.06 -37.13
C THR A 123 -5.31 27.41 -35.74
N THR A 124 -4.47 26.55 -35.16
CA THR A 124 -3.91 26.76 -33.80
C THR A 124 -3.00 27.97 -33.77
N ALA A 125 -3.11 28.79 -32.73
CA ALA A 125 -2.28 29.97 -32.45
C ALA A 125 -2.00 30.05 -30.94
N LEU A 126 -1.08 30.94 -30.53
CA LEU A 126 -1.03 31.41 -29.14
C LEU A 126 -2.07 32.53 -28.93
N ALA A 127 -2.66 32.60 -27.74
CA ALA A 127 -3.52 33.71 -27.35
C ALA A 127 -2.66 34.97 -27.12
N ALA A 128 -2.59 35.86 -28.12
CA ALA A 128 -1.80 37.09 -28.07
C ALA A 128 -2.22 38.03 -26.94
N ASP A 129 -3.53 38.15 -26.72
CA ASP A 129 -4.14 38.90 -25.62
C ASP A 129 -3.90 38.19 -24.28
N GLY A 130 -2.74 38.47 -23.67
CA GLY A 130 -2.36 37.90 -22.38
C GLY A 130 -1.01 37.20 -22.35
N LEU A 131 -0.12 37.38 -23.34
CA LEU A 131 1.26 36.91 -23.23
C LEU A 131 2.09 37.78 -22.27
N VAL A 132 2.92 37.14 -21.45
CA VAL A 132 3.91 37.76 -20.56
C VAL A 132 5.28 37.11 -20.75
N TYR A 133 6.34 37.90 -20.62
CA TYR A 133 7.70 37.47 -20.97
C TYR A 133 8.55 37.27 -19.71
N ARG A 134 9.04 36.04 -19.49
CA ARG A 134 10.02 35.73 -18.45
C ARG A 134 11.44 35.93 -19.01
N PRO A 135 12.30 36.72 -18.36
CA PRO A 135 13.66 37.00 -18.84
C PRO A 135 14.55 35.76 -18.76
N VAL A 136 15.67 35.78 -19.48
CA VAL A 136 16.62 34.67 -19.51
C VAL A 136 17.26 34.48 -18.13
N ALA A 137 16.90 33.36 -17.48
CA ALA A 137 17.50 32.86 -16.25
C ALA A 137 18.42 31.67 -16.56
N TYR A 138 19.28 31.29 -15.62
CA TYR A 138 20.01 30.02 -15.69
C TYR A 138 19.31 28.97 -14.82
N LEU A 139 18.92 27.84 -15.42
CA LEU A 139 18.38 26.68 -14.73
C LEU A 139 19.53 25.70 -14.44
N LEU A 140 19.68 25.27 -13.19
CA LEU A 140 20.69 24.29 -12.79
C LEU A 140 20.43 22.93 -13.45
N ASN A 141 21.45 22.11 -13.68
CA ASN A 141 21.28 20.76 -14.22
C ASN A 141 20.43 19.89 -13.26
N ARG A 142 19.57 19.01 -13.80
CA ARG A 142 18.56 18.29 -13.01
C ARG A 142 19.13 17.24 -12.05
N ASP A 143 20.35 16.77 -12.28
CA ASP A 143 21.06 15.85 -11.38
C ASP A 143 21.74 16.56 -10.20
N ALA A 144 21.68 17.90 -10.14
CA ALA A 144 22.03 18.65 -8.94
C ALA A 144 20.85 18.61 -7.95
N HIS A 145 21.16 18.35 -6.68
CA HIS A 145 20.17 18.14 -5.61
C HIS A 145 19.56 19.47 -5.08
N ASP A 146 19.12 20.37 -5.98
CA ASP A 146 18.38 21.59 -5.64
C ASP A 146 16.86 21.35 -5.80
N CYS A 147 16.18 21.14 -4.69
CA CYS A 147 14.72 20.92 -4.65
C CYS A 147 13.91 22.22 -4.59
N HIS A 148 14.53 23.40 -4.75
CA HIS A 148 13.90 24.69 -4.48
C HIS A 148 13.75 25.61 -5.70
N SER A 149 14.30 25.23 -6.86
CA SER A 149 14.25 26.04 -8.08
C SER A 149 13.80 25.23 -9.31
N LEU A 150 13.44 25.93 -10.40
CA LEU A 150 13.08 25.29 -11.66
C LEU A 150 14.35 24.75 -12.34
N SER A 151 14.58 23.44 -12.25
CA SER A 151 15.76 22.80 -12.84
C SER A 151 15.68 22.68 -14.37
N SER A 152 16.84 22.56 -15.01
CA SER A 152 17.00 22.29 -16.45
C SER A 152 16.17 21.07 -16.89
N PRO A 153 15.70 21.01 -18.15
CA PRO A 153 15.17 19.79 -18.73
C PRO A 153 16.17 18.62 -18.83
N HIS A 154 17.48 18.89 -18.73
CA HIS A 154 18.54 17.89 -18.89
C HIS A 154 19.20 17.54 -17.55
N GLY A 155 19.47 16.25 -17.33
CA GLY A 155 20.15 15.72 -16.13
C GLY A 155 21.51 16.37 -15.89
N CYS A 156 22.44 16.14 -16.81
CA CYS A 156 23.85 16.52 -16.65
C CYS A 156 24.20 17.96 -17.10
N SER A 157 23.26 18.75 -17.64
CA SER A 157 23.53 20.10 -18.16
C SER A 157 22.50 21.12 -17.68
N GLY A 158 22.99 22.25 -17.18
CA GLY A 158 22.14 23.42 -16.97
C GLY A 158 21.79 24.09 -18.31
N ALA A 159 20.86 25.05 -18.25
CA ALA A 159 20.33 25.72 -19.44
C ALA A 159 20.07 27.20 -19.18
N PHE A 160 20.35 28.06 -20.17
CA PHE A 160 19.68 29.35 -20.25
C PHE A 160 18.23 29.11 -20.67
N SER A 161 17.30 29.71 -19.93
CA SER A 161 15.85 29.57 -20.15
C SER A 161 15.14 30.91 -20.00
N ALA A 162 14.45 31.34 -21.05
CA ALA A 162 13.37 32.33 -21.00
C ALA A 162 12.03 31.67 -21.37
N SER A 163 10.91 32.37 -21.20
CA SER A 163 9.62 31.90 -21.73
C SER A 163 8.72 33.02 -22.21
N ILE A 164 7.98 32.74 -23.28
CA ILE A 164 6.77 33.45 -23.67
C ILE A 164 5.62 32.69 -23.00
N SER A 165 5.03 33.28 -21.96
CA SER A 165 4.12 32.61 -21.05
C SER A 165 2.70 33.15 -21.21
N GLN A 166 1.70 32.27 -21.25
CA GLN A 166 0.30 32.69 -21.07
C GLN A 166 0.09 33.22 -19.64
N ARG A 167 -0.65 34.33 -19.50
CA ARG A 167 -0.95 34.95 -18.19
C ARG A 167 -2.01 34.17 -17.41
N ASP A 168 -3.05 33.69 -18.08
CA ASP A 168 -4.01 32.75 -17.50
C ASP A 168 -3.66 31.34 -17.97
N LYS A 169 -2.86 30.65 -17.15
CA LYS A 169 -2.50 29.25 -17.35
C LYS A 169 -3.59 28.28 -16.87
N GLY A 170 -4.59 28.77 -16.13
CA GLY A 170 -5.72 27.97 -15.67
C GLY A 170 -6.70 27.67 -16.80
N ALA A 171 -6.91 28.63 -17.70
CA ALA A 171 -7.76 28.49 -18.89
C ALA A 171 -7.48 27.22 -19.72
N LEU A 172 -6.20 26.77 -19.77
CA LEU A 172 -5.79 25.53 -20.43
C LEU A 172 -6.58 24.29 -19.99
N PHE A 173 -7.02 24.24 -18.72
CA PHE A 173 -7.69 23.11 -18.08
C PHE A 173 -9.20 23.35 -17.86
N HIS A 174 -9.74 24.46 -18.39
CA HIS A 174 -11.13 24.84 -18.18
C HIS A 174 -12.07 24.18 -19.18
N MET A 175 -13.22 23.71 -18.70
CA MET A 175 -14.26 23.02 -19.45
C MET A 175 -15.63 23.63 -19.12
N GLY A 176 -16.13 24.49 -20.02
CA GLY A 176 -17.46 25.11 -19.95
C GLY A 176 -17.61 26.18 -18.86
N GLN A 177 -17.66 25.74 -17.59
CA GLN A 177 -17.81 26.60 -16.40
C GLN A 177 -16.88 26.20 -15.24
N GLY A 178 -16.15 25.08 -15.33
CA GLY A 178 -15.29 24.58 -14.26
C GLY A 178 -14.00 23.95 -14.78
N TYR A 179 -13.23 23.32 -13.89
CA TYR A 179 -12.03 22.56 -14.23
C TYR A 179 -12.34 21.06 -14.27
N ASP A 180 -11.73 20.34 -15.20
CA ASP A 180 -11.84 18.89 -15.26
C ASP A 180 -10.55 18.23 -14.71
N VAL A 181 -10.71 17.47 -13.62
CA VAL A 181 -9.60 16.80 -12.92
C VAL A 181 -9.06 15.63 -13.76
N ALA A 182 -9.91 14.84 -14.41
CA ALA A 182 -9.47 13.68 -15.19
C ALA A 182 -8.72 14.11 -16.46
N LEU A 183 -9.16 15.20 -17.09
CA LEU A 183 -8.43 15.88 -18.16
C LEU A 183 -7.06 16.36 -17.67
N THR A 184 -7.01 17.01 -16.51
CA THR A 184 -5.76 17.52 -15.91
C THR A 184 -4.79 16.37 -15.62
N GLU A 185 -5.24 15.29 -14.97
CA GLU A 185 -4.43 14.09 -14.73
C GLU A 185 -3.92 13.45 -16.03
N SER A 186 -4.75 13.38 -17.07
CA SER A 186 -4.36 12.84 -18.37
C SER A 186 -3.30 13.70 -19.07
N VAL A 187 -3.46 15.02 -19.03
CA VAL A 187 -2.51 15.98 -19.63
C VAL A 187 -1.17 15.95 -18.90
N VAL A 188 -1.18 15.97 -17.56
CA VAL A 188 0.02 15.80 -16.72
C VAL A 188 0.73 14.49 -17.06
N LYS A 189 0.00 13.36 -17.00
CA LYS A 189 0.56 12.03 -17.31
C LYS A 189 1.20 11.98 -18.69
N HIS A 190 0.57 12.58 -19.71
CA HIS A 190 1.07 12.54 -21.07
C HIS A 190 2.30 13.43 -21.27
N LEU A 191 2.29 14.68 -20.80
CA LEU A 191 3.45 15.56 -20.92
C LEU A 191 4.63 15.02 -20.13
N SER A 192 4.43 14.56 -18.89
CA SER A 192 5.54 14.00 -18.09
C SER A 192 6.18 12.79 -18.76
N ALA A 193 5.38 11.90 -19.37
CA ALA A 193 5.88 10.73 -20.08
C ALA A 193 6.63 11.08 -21.39
N ASP A 194 6.16 12.07 -22.16
CA ASP A 194 6.75 12.43 -23.46
C ASP A 194 7.93 13.42 -23.35
N THR A 195 8.07 14.10 -22.22
CA THR A 195 9.13 15.12 -22.00
C THR A 195 10.19 14.73 -20.97
N GLY A 196 9.90 13.78 -20.06
CA GLY A 196 10.73 13.49 -18.88
C GLY A 196 10.65 14.53 -17.76
N LEU A 197 9.73 15.48 -17.84
CA LEU A 197 9.55 16.57 -16.87
C LEU A 197 8.46 16.23 -15.83
N ASP A 198 8.53 16.79 -14.63
CA ASP A 198 7.53 16.58 -13.58
C ASP A 198 6.42 17.64 -13.63
N PHE A 199 5.53 17.53 -14.62
CA PHE A 199 4.36 18.41 -14.73
C PHE A 199 3.31 18.20 -13.63
N GLY A 200 3.48 17.21 -12.74
CA GLY A 200 2.64 17.02 -11.54
C GLY A 200 3.17 17.72 -10.29
N GLY A 201 4.45 18.12 -10.30
CA GLY A 201 5.16 18.75 -9.20
C GLY A 201 6.10 19.86 -9.69
N ALA A 202 7.40 19.58 -9.77
CA ALA A 202 8.45 20.59 -9.90
C ALA A 202 8.39 21.41 -11.21
N ASP A 203 7.97 20.81 -12.33
CA ASP A 203 7.87 21.47 -13.63
C ASP A 203 6.46 22.01 -13.93
N THR A 204 5.48 21.89 -13.03
CA THR A 204 4.09 22.36 -13.19
C THR A 204 4.00 23.77 -13.78
N VAL A 205 4.88 24.68 -13.35
CA VAL A 205 4.90 26.09 -13.80
C VAL A 205 5.15 26.27 -15.30
N ARG A 206 5.66 25.25 -16.02
CA ARG A 206 5.88 25.28 -17.47
C ARG A 206 4.61 25.18 -18.31
N PHE A 207 3.46 24.80 -17.74
CA PHE A 207 2.22 24.83 -18.52
C PHE A 207 1.94 26.25 -19.03
N GLY A 208 1.53 26.38 -20.29
CA GLY A 208 1.32 27.65 -20.98
C GLY A 208 2.60 28.42 -21.34
N ASP A 209 3.79 27.85 -21.14
CA ASP A 209 5.05 28.44 -21.62
C ASP A 209 5.42 27.90 -23.01
N LEU A 210 5.82 28.81 -23.90
CA LEU A 210 6.77 28.53 -24.97
C LEU A 210 8.17 28.93 -24.48
N GLU A 211 8.95 27.94 -24.08
CA GLU A 211 10.28 28.09 -23.48
C GLU A 211 11.37 28.26 -24.55
N LEU A 212 12.36 29.11 -24.27
CA LEU A 212 13.52 29.37 -25.12
C LEU A 212 14.76 28.85 -24.40
N LEU A 213 15.32 27.74 -24.87
CA LEU A 213 16.39 27.00 -24.21
C LEU A 213 17.71 27.09 -24.98
N VAL A 214 18.82 27.31 -24.28
CA VAL A 214 20.18 27.06 -24.81
C VAL A 214 20.96 26.31 -23.73
N PHE A 215 21.69 25.27 -24.14
CA PHE A 215 22.51 24.43 -23.25
C PHE A 215 24.00 24.70 -23.50
N PRO A 216 24.67 25.55 -22.70
CA PRO A 216 26.05 25.96 -22.99
C PRO A 216 27.08 24.82 -22.88
N ALA A 217 26.71 23.75 -22.17
CA ALA A 217 27.53 22.57 -21.91
C ALA A 217 27.17 21.36 -22.79
N LEU A 218 26.34 21.53 -23.83
CA LEU A 218 26.01 20.48 -24.81
C LEU A 218 26.24 20.98 -26.24
N ASP A 219 26.77 20.14 -27.13
CA ASP A 219 26.76 20.45 -28.56
C ASP A 219 25.41 20.11 -29.21
N ASP A 220 25.27 20.41 -30.50
CA ASP A 220 24.04 20.21 -31.25
C ASP A 220 23.67 18.71 -31.48
N LEU A 221 24.55 17.79 -31.05
CA LEU A 221 24.36 16.33 -31.01
C LEU A 221 24.19 15.83 -29.56
N GLU A 222 23.86 16.71 -28.61
CA GLU A 222 23.68 16.45 -27.18
C GLU A 222 24.94 15.91 -26.47
N ARG A 223 26.14 16.09 -27.05
CA ARG A 223 27.40 15.63 -26.45
C ARG A 223 27.93 16.67 -25.47
N CYS A 224 28.45 16.20 -24.32
CA CYS A 224 28.92 17.08 -23.25
C CYS A 224 30.15 17.91 -23.66
N LEU A 225 29.99 19.24 -23.66
CA LEU A 225 31.05 20.24 -23.82
C LEU A 225 31.66 20.68 -22.48
N LEU A 226 30.99 20.40 -21.35
CA LEU A 226 31.57 20.46 -20.01
C LEU A 226 31.90 19.04 -19.55
N SER A 227 33.14 18.83 -19.08
CA SER A 227 33.55 17.63 -18.37
C SER A 227 34.10 18.02 -17.00
N VAL A 228 33.65 17.35 -15.95
CA VAL A 228 34.14 17.56 -14.58
C VAL A 228 34.49 16.18 -14.01
N THR A 229 35.75 16.00 -13.61
CA THR A 229 36.30 14.68 -13.25
C THR A 229 37.18 14.79 -12.00
N TRP A 230 37.21 13.73 -11.20
CA TRP A 230 38.16 13.58 -10.11
C TRP A 230 39.43 12.89 -10.62
N ALA A 231 40.59 13.36 -10.15
CA ALA A 231 41.89 12.72 -10.34
C ALA A 231 42.50 12.40 -8.96
N ASP A 232 43.01 11.18 -8.79
CA ASP A 232 43.42 10.69 -7.46
C ASP A 232 44.79 11.23 -6.97
N THR A 233 45.71 11.55 -7.89
CA THR A 233 47.11 11.88 -7.55
C THR A 233 47.62 13.12 -8.29
N PRO A 234 47.84 14.27 -7.61
CA PRO A 234 47.24 14.62 -6.32
C PRO A 234 45.72 14.71 -6.44
N ARG A 235 45.00 14.49 -5.33
CA ARG A 235 43.53 14.64 -5.30
C ARG A 235 43.12 16.01 -5.81
N ALA A 236 42.37 16.01 -6.91
CA ALA A 236 41.96 17.23 -7.60
C ALA A 236 40.66 17.03 -8.37
N LEU A 237 39.90 18.10 -8.51
CA LEU A 237 38.82 18.20 -9.48
C LEU A 237 39.35 18.90 -10.73
N ILE A 238 39.24 18.25 -11.88
CA ILE A 238 39.62 18.79 -13.19
C ILE A 238 38.35 19.09 -13.97
N ALA A 239 38.20 20.33 -14.42
CA ALA A 239 37.06 20.79 -15.19
C ALA A 239 37.53 21.31 -16.56
N ARG A 240 36.94 20.81 -17.64
CA ARG A 240 37.21 21.22 -19.03
C ARG A 240 35.93 21.70 -19.69
N PHE A 241 35.96 22.87 -20.32
CA PHE A 241 34.80 23.50 -20.96
C PHE A 241 35.11 23.96 -22.38
N ASN A 242 34.30 23.51 -23.34
CA ASN A 242 34.38 23.92 -24.74
C ASN A 242 33.29 24.96 -25.07
N PRO A 243 33.62 26.21 -25.41
CA PRO A 243 32.66 27.31 -25.49
C PRO A 243 31.94 27.46 -26.85
N THR A 244 31.87 26.43 -27.70
CA THR A 244 31.32 26.51 -29.07
C THR A 244 29.85 26.98 -29.18
N GLN A 245 29.06 26.87 -28.10
CA GLN A 245 27.70 27.42 -28.03
C GLN A 245 27.64 28.89 -27.60
N ILE A 246 28.70 29.42 -26.99
CA ILE A 246 28.79 30.81 -26.49
C ILE A 246 30.10 31.50 -26.94
N PRO A 247 30.40 31.55 -28.26
CA PRO A 247 31.71 31.95 -28.79
C PRO A 247 32.04 33.46 -28.66
N HIS A 248 31.18 34.25 -28.02
CA HIS A 248 31.38 35.69 -27.84
C HIS A 248 32.33 36.05 -26.67
N PHE A 249 32.56 35.13 -25.72
CA PHE A 249 33.51 35.33 -24.62
C PHE A 249 34.95 34.97 -25.05
N LYS A 250 35.96 35.71 -24.57
CA LYS A 250 37.38 35.45 -24.89
C LYS A 250 38.09 34.51 -23.93
N GLY A 251 37.61 34.45 -22.69
CA GLY A 251 38.21 33.68 -21.61
C GLY A 251 37.18 33.42 -20.51
N PHE A 252 37.52 32.53 -19.59
CA PHE A 252 36.58 32.04 -18.59
C PHE A 252 37.21 31.95 -17.20
N GLN A 253 36.40 32.13 -16.17
CA GLN A 253 36.75 31.94 -14.77
C GLN A 253 35.84 30.85 -14.19
N PHE A 254 36.42 29.85 -13.55
CA PHE A 254 35.71 28.71 -12.98
C PHE A 254 35.69 28.89 -11.46
N HIS A 255 34.51 28.95 -10.88
CA HIS A 255 34.27 29.00 -9.44
C HIS A 255 33.78 27.65 -8.97
N LEU A 256 34.63 26.94 -8.21
CA LEU A 256 34.28 25.69 -7.56
C LEU A 256 33.78 25.96 -6.15
N LYS A 257 32.60 25.41 -5.82
CA LYS A 257 32.05 25.29 -4.47
C LYS A 257 31.98 23.80 -4.11
N VAL A 258 32.32 23.46 -2.88
CA VAL A 258 32.21 22.10 -2.33
C VAL A 258 31.40 22.17 -1.04
N THR A 259 30.41 21.29 -0.90
CA THR A 259 29.47 21.30 0.23
C THR A 259 29.53 20.03 1.07
N ASN A 260 29.22 20.18 2.35
CA ASN A 260 28.97 19.15 3.35
C ASN A 260 27.79 19.61 4.21
N ASP A 261 26.78 18.77 4.44
CA ASP A 261 25.52 19.15 5.13
C ASP A 261 24.95 20.51 4.68
N ASN A 262 24.82 20.71 3.36
CA ASN A 262 24.37 21.95 2.71
C ASN A 262 25.21 23.22 3.00
N GLN A 263 26.32 23.12 3.73
CA GLN A 263 27.24 24.22 4.05
C GLN A 263 28.44 24.22 3.09
N ILE A 264 28.86 25.39 2.63
CA ILE A 264 30.03 25.53 1.74
C ILE A 264 31.31 25.38 2.58
N VAL A 265 32.00 24.25 2.42
CA VAL A 265 33.25 23.92 3.12
C VAL A 265 34.51 24.31 2.32
N TYR A 266 34.37 24.57 1.02
CA TYR A 266 35.42 25.14 0.18
C TYR A 266 34.80 25.96 -0.96
N SER A 267 35.40 27.12 -1.27
CA SER A 267 35.08 27.96 -2.43
C SER A 267 36.39 28.51 -2.99
N ASN A 268 36.57 28.45 -4.31
CA ASN A 268 37.76 28.98 -4.98
C ASN A 268 37.46 29.35 -6.45
N ILE A 269 38.09 30.41 -6.96
CA ILE A 269 37.91 30.90 -8.33
C ILE A 269 39.26 30.88 -9.05
N ILE A 270 39.31 30.23 -10.22
CA ILE A 270 40.52 30.12 -11.06
C ILE A 270 40.17 30.60 -12.48
N THR A 271 41.01 31.46 -13.07
CA THR A 271 40.92 31.80 -14.50
C THR A 271 41.46 30.62 -15.32
N ALA A 272 40.68 30.12 -16.26
CA ALA A 272 40.99 28.91 -17.01
C ALA A 272 42.05 29.13 -18.10
N GLU A 273 42.95 28.16 -18.23
CA GLU A 273 43.94 28.12 -19.31
C GLU A 273 43.30 27.52 -20.56
N ARG A 274 43.73 27.97 -21.74
CA ARG A 274 43.16 27.54 -23.03
C ARG A 274 44.15 26.62 -23.76
N ASP A 275 43.71 25.42 -24.13
CA ASP A 275 44.52 24.47 -24.88
C ASP A 275 44.55 24.78 -26.40
N ALA A 276 45.30 23.98 -27.16
CA ALA A 276 45.51 24.18 -28.59
C ALA A 276 44.23 23.92 -29.42
N GLU A 277 43.38 23.02 -28.93
CA GLU A 277 42.04 22.70 -29.43
C GLU A 277 41.03 23.82 -29.11
N GLY A 278 41.38 24.74 -28.20
CA GLY A 278 40.62 25.92 -27.84
C GLY A 278 39.66 25.74 -26.68
N ILE A 279 39.72 24.59 -25.99
CA ILE A 279 38.97 24.23 -24.78
C ILE A 279 39.64 24.90 -23.58
N PHE A 280 38.86 25.24 -22.56
CA PHE A 280 39.35 25.87 -21.33
C PHE A 280 39.40 24.86 -20.18
N GLU A 281 40.55 24.74 -19.50
CA GLU A 281 40.77 23.82 -18.37
C GLU A 281 41.08 24.56 -17.05
N CYS A 282 40.54 24.03 -15.95
CA CYS A 282 40.88 24.40 -14.58
C CYS A 282 41.13 23.14 -13.73
N LYS A 283 42.17 23.17 -12.90
CA LYS A 283 42.51 22.11 -11.94
C LYS A 283 42.46 22.65 -10.50
N PHE A 284 41.49 22.19 -9.73
CA PHE A 284 41.34 22.50 -8.31
C PHE A 284 41.97 21.38 -7.48
N VAL A 285 43.11 21.62 -6.84
CA VAL A 285 43.73 20.64 -5.93
C VAL A 285 43.01 20.68 -4.57
N LEU A 286 42.56 19.52 -4.09
CA LEU A 286 41.68 19.38 -2.93
C LEU A 286 42.26 18.33 -1.97
N GLY A 287 42.60 18.74 -0.74
CA GLY A 287 43.27 17.87 0.22
C GLY A 287 42.42 16.66 0.66
N ASP A 288 43.08 15.58 1.07
CA ASP A 288 42.44 14.28 1.37
C ASP A 288 41.28 14.37 2.37
N GLN A 289 41.41 15.24 3.38
CA GLN A 289 40.38 15.46 4.41
C GLN A 289 39.12 16.13 3.85
N LEU A 290 39.25 16.98 2.83
CA LEU A 290 38.12 17.61 2.15
C LEU A 290 37.44 16.62 1.21
N HIS A 291 38.21 15.88 0.41
CA HIS A 291 37.69 14.81 -0.44
C HIS A 291 36.91 13.75 0.35
N GLY A 292 37.41 13.36 1.54
CA GLY A 292 36.71 12.45 2.45
C GLY A 292 35.45 13.03 3.13
N ARG A 293 35.09 14.29 2.85
CA ARG A 293 33.98 15.05 3.45
C ARG A 293 33.10 15.77 2.43
N VAL A 294 33.20 15.47 1.14
CA VAL A 294 32.29 16.05 0.14
C VAL A 294 30.95 15.34 0.14
N ASP A 295 29.86 16.11 0.19
CA ASP A 295 28.48 15.63 -0.01
C ASP A 295 27.86 16.26 -1.27
N GLY A 296 28.41 17.38 -1.76
CA GLY A 296 28.06 17.95 -3.06
C GLY A 296 29.18 18.80 -3.66
N THR A 297 29.16 18.91 -4.99
CA THR A 297 30.05 19.79 -5.76
C THR A 297 29.20 20.69 -6.65
N GLU A 298 29.55 21.97 -6.75
CA GLU A 298 28.98 22.90 -7.71
C GLU A 298 30.10 23.69 -8.42
N LEU A 299 30.01 23.79 -9.75
CA LEU A 299 30.90 24.54 -10.61
C LEU A 299 30.13 25.61 -11.37
N GLU A 300 30.48 26.88 -11.13
CA GLU A 300 30.05 28.01 -11.95
C GLU A 300 31.18 28.39 -12.93
N VAL A 301 30.85 28.59 -14.20
CA VAL A 301 31.77 29.08 -15.23
C VAL A 301 31.28 30.47 -15.66
N PHE A 302 32.13 31.48 -15.49
CA PHE A 302 31.87 32.87 -15.85
C PHE A 302 32.71 33.27 -17.06
N GLY A 303 32.08 33.83 -18.10
CA GLY A 303 32.74 34.29 -19.32
C GLY A 303 33.13 35.77 -19.23
N ILE A 304 34.30 36.09 -19.77
CA ILE A 304 34.90 37.43 -19.79
C ILE A 304 34.62 38.09 -21.16
N HIS A 305 34.05 39.30 -21.11
CA HIS A 305 33.79 40.16 -22.28
C HIS A 305 35.06 40.93 -22.73
N ASP A 306 35.09 41.40 -23.98
CA ASP A 306 36.13 42.33 -24.48
C ASP A 306 36.11 43.70 -23.78
N ASP A 307 34.96 44.12 -23.22
CA ASP A 307 34.81 45.36 -22.47
C ASP A 307 35.08 45.11 -20.96
N PRO A 308 36.17 45.65 -20.38
CA PRO A 308 36.48 45.47 -18.97
C PRO A 308 35.46 46.14 -18.02
N LEU A 309 34.59 47.02 -18.50
CA LEU A 309 33.50 47.62 -17.72
C LEU A 309 32.26 46.71 -17.62
N ARG A 310 32.12 45.69 -18.48
CA ARG A 310 31.00 44.72 -18.43
C ARG A 310 31.16 43.64 -17.35
N GLY A 311 32.38 43.39 -16.88
CA GLY A 311 32.68 42.31 -15.93
C GLY A 311 32.48 40.90 -16.50
N SER A 312 32.48 39.89 -15.63
CA SER A 312 32.28 38.48 -16.01
C SER A 312 30.80 38.07 -15.88
N THR A 313 30.26 37.36 -16.87
CA THR A 313 28.85 36.91 -16.91
C THR A 313 28.75 35.41 -16.61
N LEU A 314 27.75 34.94 -15.85
CA LEU A 314 27.54 33.51 -15.62
C LEU A 314 27.16 32.81 -16.95
N CYS A 315 28.03 31.89 -17.39
CA CYS A 315 27.91 31.15 -18.65
C CYS A 315 27.38 29.74 -18.47
N CYS A 316 27.82 29.05 -17.43
CA CYS A 316 27.37 27.70 -17.10
C CYS A 316 27.35 27.52 -15.58
N ARG A 317 26.43 26.71 -15.06
CA ARG A 317 26.42 26.25 -13.67
C ARG A 317 26.04 24.78 -13.67
N TRP A 318 26.88 23.96 -13.07
CA TRP A 318 26.72 22.51 -12.96
C TRP A 318 26.87 22.12 -11.49
N GLY A 319 26.14 21.11 -11.05
CA GLY A 319 26.27 20.55 -9.72
C GLY A 319 25.89 19.07 -9.67
N THR A 320 26.35 18.41 -8.61
CA THR A 320 26.07 17.01 -8.33
C THR A 320 26.10 16.77 -6.82
N GLY A 321 25.20 15.92 -6.33
CA GLY A 321 25.20 15.44 -4.95
C GLY A 321 25.79 14.03 -4.86
N TYR A 322 26.56 13.75 -3.81
CA TYR A 322 27.11 12.43 -3.53
C TYR A 322 26.35 11.79 -2.37
N VAL A 323 25.62 10.71 -2.64
CA VAL A 323 24.95 9.93 -1.60
C VAL A 323 25.99 9.09 -0.87
N ARG A 324 26.10 9.30 0.45
CA ARG A 324 27.10 8.64 1.32
C ARG A 324 26.45 7.66 2.28
N GLU A 325 25.31 8.07 2.83
CA GLU A 325 24.43 7.34 3.71
C GLU A 325 23.00 7.85 3.47
N ILE A 326 22.00 7.02 3.77
CA ILE A 326 20.59 7.36 3.59
C ILE A 326 19.90 7.17 4.95
N HIS A 327 19.74 8.26 5.69
CA HIS A 327 19.02 8.28 6.96
C HIS A 327 17.59 8.78 6.73
N PHE A 328 16.60 7.98 7.15
CA PHE A 328 15.19 8.36 7.10
C PHE A 328 14.73 8.89 8.45
N GLN A 329 14.52 10.21 8.55
CA GLN A 329 13.98 10.84 9.76
C GLN A 329 12.89 11.86 9.38
N GLY A 330 11.64 11.54 9.70
CA GLY A 330 10.48 12.37 9.37
C GLY A 330 10.11 13.32 10.50
N HIS A 331 10.19 14.63 10.25
CA HIS A 331 9.75 15.68 11.18
C HIS A 331 8.85 16.69 10.46
N ALA A 332 7.76 17.10 11.11
CA ALA A 332 6.87 18.16 10.64
C ALA A 332 6.51 19.08 11.81
N VAL A 333 6.58 20.40 11.59
CA VAL A 333 6.32 21.42 12.61
C VAL A 333 5.01 22.13 12.29
N GLY A 334 4.09 22.18 13.25
CA GLY A 334 2.86 22.98 13.17
C GLY A 334 2.83 24.11 14.21
N GLN A 335 1.98 25.12 13.97
CA GLN A 335 1.43 26.01 15.01
C GLN A 335 0.02 26.47 14.63
N GLY A 336 -0.80 26.81 15.64
CA GLY A 336 -2.18 27.28 15.52
C GLY A 336 -2.41 28.62 16.23
N THR A 337 -3.54 29.28 15.97
CA THR A 337 -3.80 30.69 16.32
C THR A 337 -4.93 30.91 17.34
N ASN A 338 -5.30 32.19 17.58
CA ASN A 338 -5.88 32.72 18.83
C ASN A 338 -7.34 33.29 18.70
N PRO A 339 -8.08 33.65 19.83
CA PRO A 339 -9.47 33.11 20.02
C PRO A 339 -10.45 33.96 21.02
N VAL A 340 -11.81 34.14 21.20
CA VAL A 340 -13.24 34.00 20.69
C VAL A 340 -14.33 32.95 21.22
N LYS A 341 -14.88 33.08 22.47
CA LYS A 341 -15.72 32.18 23.39
C LYS A 341 -16.79 31.12 22.96
N PHE A 342 -17.03 30.10 23.84
CA PHE A 342 -18.19 29.15 23.93
C PHE A 342 -18.49 28.60 25.37
N ASP A 343 -19.75 28.28 25.72
CA ASP A 343 -20.16 27.91 27.12
C ASP A 343 -19.99 26.42 27.52
N TRP A 344 -19.88 25.49 26.56
CA TRP A 344 -19.80 24.03 26.78
C TRP A 344 -18.62 23.64 27.70
N LEU A 345 -17.44 24.22 27.46
CA LEU A 345 -16.18 23.80 28.08
C LEU A 345 -15.96 24.48 29.45
N GLU A 346 -16.54 25.67 29.68
CA GLU A 346 -16.50 26.36 30.98
C GLU A 346 -17.24 25.55 32.07
N ARG A 347 -18.26 24.75 31.70
CA ARG A 347 -19.09 23.98 32.65
C ARG A 347 -18.57 22.58 33.01
N THR A 348 -17.58 22.05 32.31
CA THR A 348 -17.15 20.64 32.42
C THR A 348 -15.70 20.43 32.89
N THR A 349 -14.96 21.51 33.13
CA THR A 349 -13.52 21.48 33.44
C THR A 349 -13.21 22.01 34.85
N ARG A 350 -12.10 21.57 35.46
CA ARG A 350 -11.71 21.97 36.82
C ARG A 350 -11.13 23.40 36.83
N PRO A 351 -11.23 24.18 37.94
CA PRO A 351 -10.74 25.56 37.99
C PRO A 351 -9.27 25.73 37.58
N ALA A 352 -8.39 24.80 37.97
CA ALA A 352 -6.97 24.81 37.61
C ALA A 352 -6.69 24.78 36.09
N THR A 353 -7.63 24.30 35.27
CA THR A 353 -7.51 24.27 33.81
C THR A 353 -7.97 25.55 33.10
N SER A 354 -8.44 26.56 33.84
CA SER A 354 -8.97 27.83 33.29
C SER A 354 -8.09 28.51 32.21
N PRO A 355 -6.75 28.56 32.30
CA PRO A 355 -5.92 29.16 31.25
C PRO A 355 -5.96 28.38 29.92
N ARG A 356 -5.92 27.04 29.97
CA ARG A 356 -6.04 26.18 28.78
C ARG A 356 -7.45 26.27 28.17
N VAL A 357 -8.45 26.33 29.04
CA VAL A 357 -9.85 26.52 28.64
C VAL A 357 -10.03 27.85 27.91
N LYS A 358 -9.46 28.96 28.40
CA LYS A 358 -9.44 30.26 27.70
C LYS A 358 -8.68 30.27 26.36
N ALA A 359 -7.77 29.33 26.12
CA ALA A 359 -7.07 29.19 24.84
C ALA A 359 -7.82 28.31 23.83
N ALA A 360 -8.59 27.32 24.31
CA ALA A 360 -9.33 26.37 23.47
C ALA A 360 -10.78 26.78 23.17
N LEU A 361 -11.41 27.59 24.03
CA LEU A 361 -12.82 27.96 23.94
C LEU A 361 -13.20 28.92 22.81
N THR A 362 -12.28 29.14 21.90
CA THR A 362 -12.07 30.49 21.47
C THR A 362 -11.68 30.43 19.96
N ILE A 363 -12.40 31.15 19.07
CA ILE A 363 -12.37 30.92 17.60
C ILE A 363 -11.26 31.71 16.89
N SER A 364 -10.34 31.00 16.22
CA SER A 364 -9.65 31.57 15.06
C SER A 364 -10.58 31.59 13.84
N ARG A 365 -10.95 32.77 13.36
CA ARG A 365 -11.29 32.90 11.94
C ARG A 365 -10.00 32.71 11.18
N GLY A 366 -9.96 31.75 10.26
CA GLY A 366 -8.75 31.47 9.49
C GLY A 366 -8.26 32.74 8.81
N ASN A 367 -6.94 32.97 8.83
CA ASN A 367 -6.34 33.99 7.98
C ASN A 367 -6.76 33.68 6.54
N MET A 368 -7.39 34.65 5.87
CA MET A 368 -7.13 34.77 4.44
C MET A 368 -5.62 34.99 4.30
N ASP A 369 -4.96 34.27 3.38
CA ASP A 369 -3.50 34.28 3.25
C ASP A 369 -2.96 35.71 3.20
N LEU A 370 -2.46 36.18 4.34
CA LEU A 370 -2.03 37.54 4.52
C LEU A 370 -0.60 37.63 3.97
N ALA A 371 -0.54 37.55 2.64
CA ALA A 371 0.66 37.59 1.82
C ALA A 371 1.36 38.93 2.05
N SER A 372 2.20 38.96 3.08
CA SER A 372 2.94 40.13 3.53
C SER A 372 3.89 40.60 2.44
N ARG A 373 3.43 41.54 1.60
CA ARG A 373 4.23 42.22 0.59
C ARG A 373 5.17 43.21 1.28
N VAL A 374 6.23 42.67 1.89
CA VAL A 374 7.34 43.46 2.44
C VAL A 374 8.16 44.02 1.25
N GLY A 375 7.75 45.19 0.78
CA GLY A 375 8.39 45.90 -0.33
C GLY A 375 7.37 46.39 -1.37
N GLY A 376 7.35 47.71 -1.60
CA GLY A 376 6.46 48.37 -2.56
C GLY A 376 6.82 48.18 -4.04
N ARG A 377 7.38 47.02 -4.42
CA ARG A 377 7.62 46.67 -5.83
C ARG A 377 6.42 45.88 -6.35
N GLU A 378 5.94 46.23 -7.54
CA GLU A 378 5.00 45.37 -8.25
C GLU A 378 5.68 44.05 -8.62
N ALA A 379 4.96 42.94 -8.54
CA ALA A 379 5.48 41.63 -8.92
C ALA A 379 5.51 41.50 -10.44
N ASP A 380 6.61 40.99 -10.99
CA ASP A 380 6.76 40.85 -12.44
C ASP A 380 5.69 39.93 -13.05
N PRO A 381 5.14 40.20 -14.26
CA PRO A 381 3.85 39.61 -14.67
C PRO A 381 3.79 38.09 -14.80
N TRP A 382 4.92 37.39 -14.97
CA TRP A 382 4.96 35.92 -15.01
C TRP A 382 4.92 35.29 -13.60
N VAL A 383 5.26 36.03 -12.54
CA VAL A 383 5.35 35.51 -11.17
C VAL A 383 3.96 35.21 -10.58
N PRO A 384 2.93 36.07 -10.73
CA PRO A 384 1.54 35.72 -10.41
C PRO A 384 1.07 34.51 -11.22
N ALA A 385 1.21 34.51 -12.55
CA ALA A 385 0.74 33.43 -13.42
C ALA A 385 1.27 32.04 -12.98
N ASN A 386 2.56 31.96 -12.61
CA ASN A 386 3.16 30.72 -12.10
C ASN A 386 2.65 30.34 -10.69
N ARG A 387 2.42 31.32 -9.80
CA ARG A 387 1.86 31.07 -8.45
C ARG A 387 0.39 30.65 -8.50
N ASP A 388 -0.40 31.30 -9.33
CA ASP A 388 -1.84 31.07 -9.45
C ASP A 388 -2.09 29.68 -10.07
N LEU A 389 -1.28 29.28 -11.06
CA LEU A 389 -1.28 27.90 -11.57
C LEU A 389 -0.86 26.88 -10.50
N ALA A 390 0.24 27.11 -9.77
CA ALA A 390 0.67 26.19 -8.71
C ALA A 390 -0.41 26.04 -7.62
N SER A 391 -1.06 27.13 -7.23
CA SER A 391 -2.20 27.18 -6.29
C SER A 391 -3.49 26.53 -6.85
N LEU A 392 -3.64 26.47 -8.18
CA LEU A 392 -4.68 25.67 -8.83
C LEU A 392 -4.32 24.18 -8.79
N PHE A 393 -3.07 23.82 -9.07
CA PHE A 393 -2.60 22.44 -9.13
C PHE A 393 -2.58 21.73 -7.78
N THR A 394 -2.34 22.43 -6.65
CA THR A 394 -2.54 21.84 -5.31
C THR A 394 -3.98 21.38 -5.05
N ARG A 395 -4.95 21.77 -5.88
CA ARG A 395 -6.36 21.37 -5.82
C ARG A 395 -6.79 20.45 -6.97
N LEU A 396 -6.26 20.63 -8.18
CA LEU A 396 -6.56 19.77 -9.34
C LEU A 396 -5.73 18.49 -9.39
N HIS A 397 -4.48 18.52 -8.91
CA HIS A 397 -3.56 17.39 -8.87
C HIS A 397 -2.80 17.34 -7.52
N PRO A 398 -3.51 17.17 -6.40
CA PRO A 398 -2.89 17.14 -5.08
C PRO A 398 -1.93 15.94 -4.91
N PRO A 399 -0.86 16.07 -4.10
CA PRO A 399 -0.02 14.94 -3.72
C PRO A 399 -0.85 13.77 -3.16
N LYS A 400 -0.51 12.54 -3.58
CA LYS A 400 -1.29 11.34 -3.21
C LYS A 400 -1.19 11.05 -1.72
N SER A 401 -2.29 11.30 -1.01
CA SER A 401 -2.47 10.88 0.39
C SER A 401 -2.58 9.36 0.51
N GLU A 402 -2.14 8.82 1.65
CA GLU A 402 -2.42 7.41 2.01
C GLU A 402 -3.89 7.20 2.43
N GLY A 403 -4.61 8.29 2.72
CA GLY A 403 -6.05 8.27 2.97
C GLY A 403 -6.86 7.97 1.71
N ARG A 404 -8.01 7.33 1.88
CA ARG A 404 -8.89 6.86 0.79
C ARG A 404 -10.35 6.99 1.15
N PHE A 405 -11.18 7.23 0.14
CA PHE A 405 -12.64 7.18 0.24
C PHE A 405 -13.16 6.02 -0.60
N PHE A 406 -13.91 5.12 0.04
CA PHE A 406 -14.55 3.98 -0.60
C PHE A 406 -16.06 4.18 -0.56
N GLN A 407 -16.72 3.98 -1.71
CA GLN A 407 -18.18 3.96 -1.76
C GLN A 407 -18.73 2.74 -0.99
N ARG A 408 -19.99 2.81 -0.53
CA ARG A 408 -20.67 1.70 0.14
C ARG A 408 -20.55 0.41 -0.69
N PHE A 409 -20.17 -0.70 -0.07
CA PHE A 409 -19.84 -1.94 -0.80
C PHE A 409 -21.04 -2.57 -1.53
N SER A 410 -22.27 -2.17 -1.21
CA SER A 410 -23.51 -2.54 -1.92
C SER A 410 -23.77 -1.78 -3.22
N GLN A 411 -22.94 -0.79 -3.58
CA GLN A 411 -23.11 0.01 -4.80
C GLN A 411 -22.14 -0.43 -5.91
N GLY A 412 -22.69 -0.64 -7.12
CA GLY A 412 -21.94 -1.12 -8.28
C GLY A 412 -21.66 -2.62 -8.25
N SER A 413 -20.69 -3.07 -9.04
CA SER A 413 -20.28 -4.48 -9.19
C SER A 413 -19.47 -5.05 -8.01
N GLY A 414 -19.51 -4.41 -6.84
CA GLY A 414 -18.65 -4.73 -5.68
C GLY A 414 -17.28 -4.05 -5.71
N GLU A 415 -16.99 -3.21 -6.71
CA GLU A 415 -15.72 -2.50 -6.92
C GLU A 415 -15.17 -1.82 -5.64
N GLY A 416 -16.00 -1.09 -4.90
CA GLY A 416 -15.57 -0.42 -3.66
C GLY A 416 -15.09 -1.36 -2.56
N ARG A 417 -15.55 -2.63 -2.57
CA ARG A 417 -15.05 -3.69 -1.67
C ARG A 417 -13.69 -4.19 -2.11
N LEU A 418 -13.49 -4.40 -3.42
CA LEU A 418 -12.21 -4.84 -3.99
C LEU A 418 -11.12 -3.80 -3.71
N GLN A 419 -11.37 -2.52 -4.03
CA GLN A 419 -10.44 -1.41 -3.78
C GLN A 419 -10.04 -1.29 -2.30
N PHE A 420 -10.96 -1.57 -1.37
CA PHE A 420 -10.65 -1.58 0.05
C PHE A 420 -9.75 -2.77 0.45
N VAL A 421 -10.02 -3.98 -0.07
CA VAL A 421 -9.17 -5.16 0.15
C VAL A 421 -7.77 -4.94 -0.41
N GLU A 422 -7.64 -4.34 -1.60
CA GLU A 422 -6.37 -4.01 -2.23
C GLU A 422 -5.58 -2.96 -1.42
N TRP A 423 -6.22 -1.89 -0.98
CA TRP A 423 -5.60 -0.89 -0.10
C TRP A 423 -5.16 -1.49 1.24
N PHE A 424 -6.01 -2.30 1.88
CA PHE A 424 -5.70 -2.92 3.17
C PHE A 424 -4.58 -3.96 3.06
N ARG A 425 -4.56 -4.77 1.99
CA ARG A 425 -3.43 -5.66 1.67
C ARG A 425 -2.14 -4.86 1.45
N THR A 426 -2.19 -3.80 0.63
CA THR A 426 -1.03 -2.93 0.38
C THR A 426 -0.48 -2.34 1.67
N LEU A 427 -1.36 -1.91 2.59
CA LEU A 427 -0.98 -1.41 3.91
C LEU A 427 -0.27 -2.48 4.75
N LEU A 428 -0.83 -3.68 4.87
CA LEU A 428 -0.23 -4.76 5.66
C LEU A 428 1.08 -5.28 5.05
N THR A 429 1.21 -5.32 3.71
CA THR A 429 2.46 -5.65 3.03
C THR A 429 3.54 -4.59 3.24
N LYS A 430 3.19 -3.29 3.17
CA LYS A 430 4.12 -2.17 3.47
C LYS A 430 4.72 -2.29 4.88
N TYR A 431 3.95 -2.83 5.82
CA TYR A 431 4.29 -2.92 7.24
C TYR A 431 4.52 -4.36 7.74
N GLN A 432 4.92 -5.28 6.87
CA GLN A 432 5.07 -6.73 7.14
C GLN A 432 6.04 -7.17 8.27
N GLN A 433 6.77 -6.23 8.88
CA GLN A 433 7.67 -6.46 10.03
C GLN A 433 7.28 -5.65 11.29
N HIS A 434 6.11 -5.00 11.27
CA HIS A 434 5.63 -4.08 12.30
C HIS A 434 4.43 -4.68 13.05
N GLN A 435 4.27 -4.41 14.34
CA GLN A 435 3.04 -4.80 15.06
C GLN A 435 1.87 -3.92 14.61
N VAL A 436 0.72 -4.52 14.33
CA VAL A 436 -0.48 -3.83 13.84
C VAL A 436 -1.61 -3.95 14.86
N ILE A 437 -2.17 -2.81 15.25
CA ILE A 437 -3.28 -2.72 16.21
C ILE A 437 -4.52 -2.22 15.50
N ILE A 438 -5.65 -2.91 15.68
CA ILE A 438 -6.95 -2.57 15.12
C ILE A 438 -7.93 -2.28 16.26
N PHE A 439 -8.46 -1.07 16.27
CA PHE A 439 -9.58 -0.68 17.11
C PHE A 439 -10.85 -0.71 16.27
N ASP A 440 -11.79 -1.60 16.58
CA ASP A 440 -13.13 -1.60 16.00
C ASP A 440 -14.15 -2.14 17.03
N PRO A 441 -15.04 -1.29 17.59
CA PRO A 441 -16.07 -1.71 18.54
C PRO A 441 -16.92 -2.88 18.08
N TYR A 442 -17.09 -3.04 16.75
CA TYR A 442 -17.99 -4.00 16.12
C TYR A 442 -17.24 -5.09 15.33
N PHE A 443 -15.98 -5.38 15.67
CA PHE A 443 -15.20 -6.43 15.01
C PHE A 443 -15.87 -7.81 15.09
N ASP A 444 -16.17 -8.40 13.93
CA ASP A 444 -16.84 -9.69 13.76
C ASP A 444 -16.03 -10.65 12.85
N SER A 445 -16.60 -11.80 12.50
CA SER A 445 -15.92 -12.84 11.72
C SER A 445 -15.58 -12.41 10.27
N ALA A 446 -16.25 -11.41 9.69
CA ALA A 446 -15.89 -10.87 8.39
C ALA A 446 -14.62 -10.00 8.47
N GLY A 447 -14.46 -9.22 9.55
CA GLY A 447 -13.21 -8.50 9.84
C GLY A 447 -12.05 -9.45 10.12
N LEU A 448 -12.31 -10.55 10.83
CA LEU A 448 -11.32 -11.62 11.03
C LEU A 448 -10.87 -12.23 9.69
N GLY A 449 -11.82 -12.60 8.82
CA GLY A 449 -11.52 -13.15 7.49
C GLY A 449 -10.68 -12.20 6.64
N LEU A 450 -10.97 -10.89 6.66
CA LEU A 450 -10.16 -9.90 5.97
C LEU A 450 -8.72 -9.85 6.49
N VAL A 451 -8.53 -9.85 7.83
CA VAL A 451 -7.20 -9.87 8.43
C VAL A 451 -6.45 -11.13 7.99
N LEU A 452 -7.06 -12.30 8.05
CA LEU A 452 -6.41 -13.56 7.62
C LEU A 452 -6.04 -13.60 6.13
N ILE A 453 -6.84 -12.98 5.24
CA ILE A 453 -6.61 -12.90 3.79
C ILE A 453 -5.54 -11.85 3.39
N CYS A 454 -5.19 -10.95 4.30
CA CYS A 454 -4.25 -9.85 4.05
C CYS A 454 -3.05 -9.80 5.01
N ALA A 455 -3.00 -10.67 6.02
CA ALA A 455 -1.95 -10.67 7.04
C ALA A 455 -0.58 -11.02 6.46
N ALA A 456 0.45 -10.30 6.93
CA ALA A 456 1.82 -10.70 6.72
C ALA A 456 2.20 -11.83 7.70
N GLN A 457 3.05 -12.75 7.23
CA GLN A 457 3.53 -13.86 8.05
C GLN A 457 4.39 -13.34 9.22
N GLN A 458 4.28 -14.00 10.37
CA GLN A 458 5.00 -13.71 11.61
C GLN A 458 4.71 -12.35 12.28
N THR A 459 3.89 -11.49 11.65
CA THR A 459 3.40 -10.23 12.22
C THR A 459 2.50 -10.48 13.45
N ASP A 460 2.55 -9.52 14.40
CA ASP A 460 1.73 -9.47 15.62
C ASP A 460 0.55 -8.49 15.42
N TYR A 461 -0.66 -9.01 15.60
CA TYR A 461 -1.92 -8.32 15.40
C TYR A 461 -2.72 -8.25 16.70
N ILE A 462 -3.03 -7.04 17.17
CA ILE A 462 -3.83 -6.81 18.37
C ILE A 462 -5.18 -6.18 17.97
N VAL A 463 -6.29 -6.82 18.32
CA VAL A 463 -7.65 -6.31 18.03
C VAL A 463 -8.37 -5.93 19.31
N PHE A 464 -8.84 -4.68 19.38
CA PHE A 464 -9.68 -4.16 20.46
C PHE A 464 -11.13 -4.01 19.97
N ARG A 465 -12.08 -4.68 20.64
CA ARG A 465 -13.52 -4.59 20.34
C ARG A 465 -14.38 -4.43 21.57
N SER A 466 -15.62 -3.97 21.39
CA SER A 466 -16.58 -3.82 22.48
C SER A 466 -17.35 -5.12 22.76
N LEU A 467 -17.66 -5.32 24.04
CA LEU A 467 -18.51 -6.39 24.55
C LEU A 467 -19.99 -5.96 24.62
N PRO A 468 -20.95 -6.89 24.42
CA PRO A 468 -22.37 -6.65 24.63
C PRO A 468 -22.72 -6.30 26.08
N LYS A 469 -23.94 -5.77 26.27
CA LYS A 469 -24.49 -5.53 27.60
C LYS A 469 -24.71 -6.86 28.35
N PRO A 470 -24.27 -6.99 29.62
CA PRO A 470 -24.75 -8.07 30.46
C PRO A 470 -26.26 -7.88 30.68
N ILE A 471 -27.04 -8.94 30.43
CA ILE A 471 -28.48 -8.94 30.63
C ILE A 471 -28.76 -8.73 32.12
N LYS A 472 -29.52 -7.69 32.47
CA LYS A 472 -30.07 -7.54 33.81
C LYS A 472 -31.42 -8.27 33.85
N GLU A 473 -31.50 -9.29 34.69
CA GLU A 473 -32.67 -10.18 34.80
C GLU A 473 -33.96 -9.42 35.20
N ASP A 474 -33.80 -8.29 35.89
CA ASP A 474 -34.84 -7.50 36.54
C ASP A 474 -35.65 -6.55 35.61
N LYS A 475 -35.58 -6.69 34.28
CA LYS A 475 -36.38 -5.87 33.33
C LYS A 475 -36.95 -6.65 32.14
N PRO A 476 -38.24 -6.44 31.78
CA PRO A 476 -38.84 -7.04 30.60
C PRO A 476 -38.08 -6.71 29.30
N GLN A 477 -37.99 -7.71 28.41
CA GLN A 477 -37.17 -7.65 27.19
C GLN A 477 -37.47 -6.42 26.32
N ARG A 478 -36.50 -5.51 26.20
CA ARG A 478 -36.52 -4.43 25.20
C ARG A 478 -35.53 -4.73 24.06
N GLY A 479 -36.04 -5.40 23.02
CA GLY A 479 -35.41 -5.42 21.70
C GLY A 479 -34.74 -6.74 21.30
N LYS A 480 -34.68 -6.99 19.99
CA LYS A 480 -33.97 -8.12 19.37
C LYS A 480 -32.44 -7.91 19.34
N SER A 481 -31.96 -6.69 19.58
CA SER A 481 -30.54 -6.28 19.47
C SER A 481 -29.61 -7.09 20.36
N ASP A 482 -29.98 -7.28 21.62
CA ASP A 482 -29.02 -7.66 22.66
C ASP A 482 -28.63 -9.15 22.54
N LYS A 483 -29.47 -9.98 21.93
CA LYS A 483 -29.13 -11.35 21.52
C LYS A 483 -28.07 -11.37 20.42
N THR A 484 -28.29 -10.60 19.35
CA THR A 484 -27.41 -10.58 18.17
C THR A 484 -25.98 -10.10 18.49
N GLY A 485 -25.83 -9.24 19.50
CA GLY A 485 -24.50 -8.83 19.99
C GLY A 485 -23.72 -9.98 20.64
N GLN A 486 -24.36 -10.80 21.46
CA GLN A 486 -23.74 -11.94 22.13
C GLN A 486 -23.45 -13.08 21.14
N GLU A 487 -24.39 -13.36 20.25
CA GLU A 487 -24.19 -14.26 19.10
C GLU A 487 -22.98 -13.83 18.26
N GLY A 488 -22.81 -12.53 18.01
CA GLY A 488 -21.66 -11.98 17.28
C GLY A 488 -20.30 -12.11 17.99
N VAL A 489 -20.25 -12.19 19.32
CA VAL A 489 -19.01 -12.54 20.06
C VAL A 489 -18.72 -14.03 19.93
N ASN A 490 -19.73 -14.87 20.16
CA ASN A 490 -19.58 -16.32 20.13
C ASN A 490 -19.19 -16.82 18.72
N ASN A 491 -19.79 -16.24 17.67
CA ASN A 491 -19.45 -16.54 16.29
C ASN A 491 -18.01 -16.11 15.94
N LEU A 492 -17.55 -14.95 16.42
CA LEU A 492 -16.15 -14.53 16.25
C LEU A 492 -15.20 -15.53 16.90
N LEU A 493 -15.46 -15.93 18.16
CA LEU A 493 -14.63 -16.90 18.88
C LEU A 493 -14.60 -18.27 18.20
N ALA A 494 -15.76 -18.80 17.78
CA ALA A 494 -15.84 -20.04 17.02
C ALA A 494 -15.05 -19.97 15.70
N ASN A 495 -15.07 -18.82 15.01
CA ASN A 495 -14.23 -18.61 13.82
C ASN A 495 -12.74 -18.49 14.17
N CYS A 496 -12.37 -17.94 15.33
CA CYS A 496 -10.96 -17.88 15.75
C CYS A 496 -10.39 -19.27 16.00
N GLU A 497 -11.13 -20.14 16.69
CA GLU A 497 -10.69 -21.52 16.93
C GLU A 497 -10.66 -22.34 15.63
N GLN A 498 -11.71 -22.29 14.80
CA GLN A 498 -11.75 -22.98 13.49
C GLN A 498 -10.58 -22.58 12.58
N ASN A 499 -10.16 -21.31 12.60
CA ASN A 499 -9.06 -20.80 11.79
C ASN A 499 -7.71 -20.76 12.54
N ARG A 500 -7.61 -21.34 13.75
CA ARG A 500 -6.38 -21.32 14.58
C ARG A 500 -5.16 -21.93 13.87
N HIS A 501 -5.39 -22.86 12.95
CA HIS A 501 -4.35 -23.45 12.10
C HIS A 501 -3.79 -22.45 11.07
N LEU A 502 -4.62 -21.59 10.47
CA LEU A 502 -4.15 -20.47 9.62
C LEU A 502 -3.40 -19.42 10.44
N MET A 503 -3.82 -19.22 11.70
CA MET A 503 -3.14 -18.35 12.67
C MET A 503 -1.81 -18.91 13.18
N ALA A 504 -1.43 -20.15 12.87
CA ALA A 504 -0.09 -20.65 13.22
C ALA A 504 1.04 -19.81 12.57
N CYS A 505 0.74 -19.11 11.47
CA CYS A 505 1.66 -18.19 10.81
C CYS A 505 1.48 -16.71 11.21
N VAL A 506 0.52 -16.37 12.08
CA VAL A 506 0.09 -14.98 12.35
C VAL A 506 -0.29 -14.81 13.83
N LYS A 507 0.47 -14.01 14.59
CA LYS A 507 0.23 -13.81 16.04
C LYS A 507 -0.95 -12.87 16.28
N LEU A 508 -2.17 -13.40 16.27
CA LEU A 508 -3.39 -12.65 16.58
C LEU A 508 -3.75 -12.73 18.08
N ARG A 509 -4.09 -11.57 18.66
CA ARG A 509 -4.68 -11.41 19.99
C ARG A 509 -5.91 -10.51 19.92
N ILE A 510 -6.99 -10.90 20.60
CA ILE A 510 -8.26 -10.15 20.62
C ILE A 510 -8.64 -9.83 22.06
N TYR A 511 -8.90 -8.55 22.33
CA TYR A 511 -9.34 -8.05 23.63
C TYR A 511 -10.78 -7.51 23.55
N GLY A 512 -11.60 -7.87 24.52
CA GLY A 512 -12.96 -7.38 24.70
C GLY A 512 -13.02 -6.34 25.81
N LEU A 513 -13.41 -5.11 25.47
CA LEU A 513 -13.63 -4.02 26.42
C LEU A 513 -15.11 -3.91 26.79
N LYS A 514 -15.39 -3.47 28.03
CA LYS A 514 -16.73 -3.11 28.48
C LYS A 514 -17.35 -2.02 27.59
N GLU A 515 -18.65 -2.15 27.30
CA GLU A 515 -19.42 -1.18 26.49
C GLU A 515 -19.14 0.28 26.92
N GLY A 516 -18.96 1.17 25.93
CA GLY A 516 -18.68 2.59 26.17
C GLY A 516 -17.19 2.93 26.39
N ARG A 517 -16.30 1.96 26.60
CA ARG A 517 -14.83 2.20 26.63
C ARG A 517 -14.24 2.47 25.25
N LEU A 518 -14.82 1.90 24.19
CA LEU A 518 -14.35 2.01 22.81
C LEU A 518 -15.53 2.40 21.89
N HIS A 519 -15.35 3.49 21.14
CA HIS A 519 -16.32 4.03 20.19
C HIS A 519 -15.74 4.26 18.78
N ASP A 520 -14.52 4.77 18.69
CA ASP A 520 -13.89 5.14 17.41
C ASP A 520 -13.16 3.96 16.77
N ARG A 521 -12.78 4.08 15.49
CA ARG A 521 -12.05 3.04 14.74
C ARG A 521 -10.70 3.55 14.26
N TYR A 522 -9.65 2.82 14.61
CA TYR A 522 -8.28 3.14 14.22
C TYR A 522 -7.52 1.90 13.77
N ILE A 523 -6.59 2.06 12.84
CA ILE A 523 -5.46 1.15 12.65
C ILE A 523 -4.22 1.90 13.13
N LEU A 524 -3.37 1.28 13.95
CA LEU A 524 -2.11 1.83 14.43
C LEU A 524 -0.99 0.82 14.12
N VAL A 525 0.17 1.31 13.66
CA VAL A 525 1.32 0.50 13.27
C VAL A 525 2.53 0.89 14.11
N MET A 526 3.17 -0.09 14.73
CA MET A 526 4.30 0.09 15.64
C MET A 526 5.60 -0.42 15.02
N GLY A 527 6.65 0.40 15.06
CA GLY A 527 8.01 0.03 14.69
C GLY A 527 8.63 -1.03 15.61
N SER A 528 9.73 -1.61 15.16
CA SER A 528 10.56 -2.53 15.95
C SER A 528 11.27 -1.87 17.14
N ASP A 529 11.30 -0.53 17.16
CA ASP A 529 11.71 0.32 18.27
C ASP A 529 10.61 0.53 19.34
N GLY A 530 9.38 0.09 19.07
CA GLY A 530 8.23 0.28 19.94
C GLY A 530 7.54 1.65 19.79
N LEU A 531 7.91 2.48 18.80
CA LEU A 531 7.26 3.76 18.50
C LEU A 531 6.19 3.62 17.40
N PRO A 532 5.15 4.47 17.37
CA PRO A 532 4.13 4.38 16.34
C PRO A 532 4.60 5.04 15.03
N VAL A 533 4.74 4.25 13.96
CA VAL A 533 5.26 4.71 12.66
C VAL A 533 4.18 5.20 11.70
N ALA A 534 2.94 4.71 11.86
CA ALA A 534 1.80 5.09 11.05
C ALA A 534 0.49 4.81 11.80
N GLY A 535 -0.58 5.46 11.37
CA GLY A 535 -1.92 5.19 11.88
C GLY A 535 -3.00 5.83 11.02
N PHE A 536 -4.21 5.30 11.10
CA PHE A 536 -5.33 5.62 10.24
C PHE A 536 -6.61 5.63 11.06
N ASN A 537 -7.41 6.69 10.94
CA ASN A 537 -8.77 6.75 11.48
C ASN A 537 -9.77 6.33 10.39
N LEU A 538 -10.80 5.56 10.78
CA LEU A 538 -11.79 4.98 9.89
C LEU A 538 -13.18 5.48 10.28
N SER A 539 -13.90 6.08 9.32
CA SER A 539 -15.23 6.66 9.58
C SER A 539 -16.30 5.63 9.95
N ASN A 540 -16.08 4.36 9.62
CA ASN A 540 -16.97 3.24 9.85
C ASN A 540 -16.17 1.97 10.14
N SER A 541 -16.81 1.01 10.82
CA SER A 541 -16.29 -0.36 10.92
C SER A 541 -16.20 -0.98 9.52
N PHE A 542 -14.99 -1.35 9.10
CA PHE A 542 -14.64 -1.70 7.70
C PHE A 542 -15.28 -2.99 7.16
N GLN A 543 -16.03 -3.68 8.02
CA GLN A 543 -16.85 -4.85 7.74
C GLN A 543 -18.31 -4.43 7.48
N LYS A 544 -19.26 -4.87 8.30
CA LYS A 544 -20.71 -4.78 8.02
C LYS A 544 -21.29 -3.36 7.89
N ALA A 545 -20.65 -2.35 8.46
CA ALA A 545 -21.10 -0.95 8.32
C ALA A 545 -20.78 -0.39 6.91
N ALA A 546 -19.61 -0.73 6.36
CA ALA A 546 -19.17 -0.31 5.04
C ALA A 546 -19.99 -0.94 3.89
N GLU A 547 -20.82 -1.96 4.17
CA GLU A 547 -21.80 -2.47 3.19
C GLU A 547 -22.89 -1.44 2.87
N ASN A 548 -23.32 -0.65 3.87
CA ASN A 548 -24.48 0.23 3.78
C ASN A 548 -24.09 1.71 3.66
N TYR A 549 -22.92 2.08 4.20
CA TYR A 549 -22.40 3.44 4.25
C TYR A 549 -21.00 3.51 3.63
N PRO A 550 -20.57 4.66 3.07
CA PRO A 550 -19.21 4.82 2.59
C PRO A 550 -18.19 4.74 3.75
N LEU A 551 -16.95 4.40 3.41
CA LEU A 551 -15.82 4.34 4.32
C LEU A 551 -14.78 5.39 3.92
N LEU A 552 -14.56 6.38 4.77
CA LEU A 552 -13.42 7.29 4.67
C LEU A 552 -12.33 6.80 5.61
N VAL A 553 -11.11 6.67 5.08
CA VAL A 553 -9.88 6.41 5.83
C VAL A 553 -8.98 7.63 5.75
N THR A 554 -8.55 8.15 6.89
CA THR A 554 -7.66 9.33 6.99
C THR A 554 -6.41 8.96 7.79
N PRO A 555 -5.19 9.28 7.33
CA PRO A 555 -3.98 9.09 8.14
C PRO A 555 -4.04 9.97 9.40
N ILE A 556 -3.51 9.46 10.50
CA ILE A 556 -3.40 10.16 11.79
C ILE A 556 -2.03 10.86 11.82
N PRO A 557 -1.97 12.19 12.08
CA PRO A 557 -0.71 12.94 12.16
C PRO A 557 0.27 12.38 13.22
N ALA A 558 1.57 12.47 12.94
CA ALA A 558 2.62 11.84 13.77
C ALA A 558 2.69 12.37 15.22
N ASP A 559 2.35 13.65 15.44
CA ASP A 559 2.22 14.28 16.76
C ASP A 559 1.01 13.76 17.56
N VAL A 560 0.01 13.21 16.87
CA VAL A 560 -1.16 12.56 17.47
C VAL A 560 -0.93 11.04 17.66
N LEU A 561 -0.13 10.39 16.81
CA LEU A 561 0.15 8.95 16.90
C LEU A 561 0.66 8.52 18.28
N LEU A 562 1.54 9.30 18.91
CA LEU A 562 2.06 9.00 20.25
C LEU A 562 0.96 9.04 21.33
N GLN A 563 -0.09 9.84 21.14
CA GLN A 563 -1.23 9.91 22.07
C GLN A 563 -2.17 8.68 21.90
N VAL A 564 -2.31 8.19 20.66
CA VAL A 564 -3.03 6.93 20.36
C VAL A 564 -2.25 5.71 20.89
N GLU A 565 -0.92 5.73 20.79
CA GLU A 565 -0.02 4.76 21.42
C GLU A 565 -0.20 4.76 22.95
N GLN A 566 -0.17 5.93 23.59
CA GLN A 566 -0.35 6.03 25.03
C GLN A 566 -1.72 5.49 25.48
N TYR A 567 -2.78 5.72 24.69
CA TYR A 567 -4.09 5.11 24.92
C TYR A 567 -4.07 3.57 24.80
N LYS A 568 -3.47 3.02 23.74
CA LYS A 568 -3.21 1.57 23.59
C LYS A 568 -2.47 1.01 24.81
N SER A 569 -1.41 1.68 25.24
CA SER A 569 -0.55 1.25 26.35
C SER A 569 -1.15 1.52 27.73
N VAL A 570 -2.22 2.30 27.88
CA VAL A 570 -3.08 2.29 29.08
C VAL A 570 -3.99 1.06 29.06
N LEU A 571 -4.64 0.77 27.93
CA LEU A 571 -5.54 -0.38 27.81
C LEU A 571 -4.83 -1.74 28.02
N LEU A 572 -3.61 -1.92 27.49
CA LEU A 572 -2.84 -3.14 27.71
C LEU A 572 -2.49 -3.32 29.21
N ARG A 573 -2.05 -2.27 29.90
CA ARG A 573 -1.79 -2.31 31.35
C ARG A 573 -3.05 -2.56 32.19
N GLU A 574 -4.22 -2.07 31.75
CA GLU A 574 -5.51 -2.43 32.37
C GLU A 574 -5.86 -3.91 32.21
N ALA A 575 -5.38 -4.59 31.17
CA ALA A 575 -5.60 -6.02 30.95
C ALA A 575 -4.54 -6.92 31.62
N GLU A 576 -3.33 -6.40 31.83
CA GLU A 576 -2.25 -7.08 32.58
C GLU A 576 -2.43 -6.99 34.10
N ALA A 577 -3.19 -6.00 34.59
CA ALA A 577 -3.52 -5.82 36.00
C ALA A 577 -4.54 -6.87 36.49
N VAL A 578 -4.05 -8.07 36.77
CA VAL A 578 -4.83 -9.17 37.38
C VAL A 578 -5.49 -8.69 38.68
N LEU A 579 -6.82 -8.80 38.75
CA LEU A 579 -7.57 -8.58 39.99
C LEU A 579 -7.16 -9.66 41.02
N PRO A 580 -6.79 -9.27 42.26
CA PRO A 580 -6.58 -10.23 43.34
C PRO A 580 -7.82 -11.09 43.59
N GLU A 581 -7.61 -12.36 43.96
CA GLU A 581 -8.69 -13.30 44.28
C GLU A 581 -9.52 -12.77 45.46
N GLY A 582 -10.73 -12.27 45.20
CA GLY A 582 -11.64 -11.79 46.24
C GLY A 582 -12.76 -10.87 45.77
N GLU A 583 -12.53 -10.01 44.77
CA GLU A 583 -13.57 -9.09 44.28
C GLU A 583 -14.39 -9.68 43.12
N THR A 584 -15.71 -9.75 43.29
CA THR A 584 -16.69 -10.13 42.25
C THR A 584 -16.94 -9.01 41.22
N GLY A 585 -15.90 -8.21 40.93
CA GLY A 585 -15.93 -7.13 39.95
C GLY A 585 -15.77 -7.64 38.53
N ASN A 586 -16.85 -7.63 37.75
CA ASN A 586 -16.82 -7.99 36.32
C ASN A 586 -15.86 -7.02 35.57
N PRO A 587 -14.70 -7.51 35.06
CA PRO A 587 -13.56 -6.65 34.73
C PRO A 587 -13.84 -5.71 33.55
N SER A 588 -13.16 -4.56 33.53
CA SER A 588 -13.32 -3.55 32.47
C SER A 588 -12.87 -4.03 31.09
N MET A 589 -12.00 -5.03 31.05
CA MET A 589 -11.35 -5.57 29.87
C MET A 589 -11.00 -7.05 30.10
N ARG A 590 -11.05 -7.87 29.05
CA ARG A 590 -10.61 -9.27 29.09
C ARG A 590 -9.98 -9.68 27.76
N ILE A 591 -9.02 -10.59 27.79
CA ILE A 591 -8.61 -11.32 26.59
C ILE A 591 -9.80 -12.20 26.16
N LEU A 592 -10.09 -12.17 24.86
CA LEU A 592 -11.11 -13.00 24.22
C LEU A 592 -10.48 -14.18 23.49
N PHE A 593 -9.34 -13.97 22.84
CA PHE A 593 -8.61 -14.99 22.10
C PHE A 593 -7.13 -14.63 22.01
N ASP A 594 -6.26 -15.64 22.11
CA ASP A 594 -4.83 -15.54 21.86
C ASP A 594 -4.37 -16.77 21.08
N SER A 595 -3.86 -16.54 19.87
CA SER A 595 -3.31 -17.58 18.99
C SER A 595 -2.02 -18.21 19.51
N THR A 596 -1.26 -17.48 20.33
CA THR A 596 0.05 -17.90 20.87
C THR A 596 -0.08 -18.69 22.18
N ALA A 597 -1.24 -18.61 22.84
CA ALA A 597 -1.55 -19.52 23.94
C ALA A 597 -1.53 -20.97 23.45
N LEU A 598 -0.79 -21.82 24.16
CA LEU A 598 -0.78 -23.26 23.92
C LEU A 598 -2.23 -23.78 23.90
N PRO A 599 -2.63 -24.60 22.91
CA PRO A 599 -3.96 -25.19 22.93
C PRO A 599 -4.12 -26.03 24.21
N MET A 600 -5.32 -26.00 24.80
CA MET A 600 -5.70 -27.03 25.77
C MET A 600 -5.38 -28.39 25.16
N ALA A 601 -4.56 -29.19 25.86
CA ALA A 601 -3.84 -30.29 25.24
C ALA A 601 -4.80 -31.20 24.45
N PRO A 602 -4.47 -31.57 23.19
CA PRO A 602 -5.33 -32.46 22.43
C PRO A 602 -5.52 -33.74 23.25
N ARG A 603 -6.78 -34.08 23.55
CA ARG A 603 -7.13 -35.22 24.40
C ARG A 603 -6.41 -36.45 23.86
N ARG A 604 -5.38 -36.90 24.59
CA ARG A 604 -4.72 -38.18 24.32
C ARG A 604 -5.80 -39.25 24.47
N TYR A 605 -5.76 -40.26 23.60
CA TYR A 605 -6.58 -41.45 23.77
C TYR A 605 -6.20 -42.10 25.11
N GLU A 606 -7.12 -42.08 26.08
CA GLU A 606 -7.03 -42.82 27.34
C GLU A 606 -7.72 -44.17 27.11
N PRO A 607 -6.97 -45.29 27.02
CA PRO A 607 -7.55 -46.57 26.59
C PRO A 607 -8.65 -47.08 27.52
N LEU A 608 -8.56 -46.78 28.81
CA LEU A 608 -9.50 -47.24 29.83
C LEU A 608 -10.71 -46.30 30.01
N ARG A 609 -10.85 -45.26 29.19
CA ARG A 609 -11.95 -44.30 29.33
C ARG A 609 -13.33 -44.91 29.12
N PHE A 610 -13.43 -46.05 28.44
CA PHE A 610 -14.70 -46.78 28.32
C PHE A 610 -15.26 -47.25 29.66
N LEU A 611 -14.43 -47.35 30.72
CA LEU A 611 -14.88 -47.66 32.09
C LEU A 611 -15.79 -46.56 32.69
N GLU A 612 -15.80 -45.35 32.11
CA GLU A 612 -16.75 -44.29 32.46
C GLU A 612 -18.19 -44.59 31.98
N LYS A 613 -18.39 -45.52 31.03
CA LYS A 613 -19.72 -45.81 30.45
C LYS A 613 -20.62 -46.53 31.49
N PRO A 614 -21.91 -46.20 31.60
CA PRO A 614 -22.81 -46.83 32.58
C PRO A 614 -22.87 -48.37 32.49
N GLN A 615 -22.77 -48.91 31.27
CA GLN A 615 -22.84 -50.34 30.98
C GLN A 615 -21.50 -51.07 31.25
N ALA A 616 -20.41 -50.37 31.58
CA ALA A 616 -19.07 -50.95 31.61
C ALA A 616 -18.95 -52.11 32.62
N GLY A 617 -19.42 -51.91 33.86
CA GLY A 617 -19.42 -52.95 34.89
C GLY A 617 -20.37 -54.11 34.60
N ASP A 618 -21.50 -53.84 33.94
CA ASP A 618 -22.43 -54.91 33.50
C ASP A 618 -21.76 -55.82 32.46
N VAL A 619 -21.17 -55.25 31.41
CA VAL A 619 -20.45 -56.02 30.38
C VAL A 619 -19.27 -56.76 30.97
N LEU A 620 -18.46 -56.10 31.81
CA LEU A 620 -17.32 -56.72 32.47
C LEU A 620 -17.72 -57.82 33.47
N SER A 621 -18.87 -57.70 34.14
CA SER A 621 -19.39 -58.77 35.01
C SER A 621 -19.72 -60.04 34.23
N VAL A 622 -20.25 -59.90 33.01
CA VAL A 622 -20.52 -61.03 32.13
C VAL A 622 -19.25 -61.56 31.48
N TRP A 623 -18.34 -60.68 31.05
CA TRP A 623 -17.10 -61.07 30.38
C TRP A 623 -16.12 -61.79 31.32
N ALA A 624 -15.94 -61.29 32.55
CA ALA A 624 -15.05 -61.88 33.53
C ALA A 624 -15.70 -63.00 34.37
N GLY A 625 -17.01 -63.22 34.24
CA GLY A 625 -17.76 -64.14 35.08
C GLY A 625 -17.90 -63.68 36.55
N GLU A 626 -17.77 -62.37 36.79
CA GLU A 626 -17.65 -61.75 38.12
C GLU A 626 -18.86 -60.84 38.42
N PRO A 627 -19.93 -61.34 39.08
CA PRO A 627 -21.13 -60.55 39.37
C PRO A 627 -20.86 -59.30 40.23
N SER A 628 -19.72 -59.27 40.94
CA SER A 628 -19.34 -58.15 41.81
C SER A 628 -18.89 -56.89 41.06
N LEU A 629 -18.92 -56.90 39.72
CA LEU A 629 -18.71 -55.75 38.84
C LEU A 629 -20.02 -55.12 38.34
N GLN A 630 -21.16 -55.80 38.49
CA GLN A 630 -22.44 -55.39 37.91
C GLN A 630 -22.92 -54.05 38.49
N GLY A 631 -23.44 -53.16 37.63
CA GLY A 631 -23.92 -51.82 38.01
C GLY A 631 -22.83 -50.80 38.38
N LEU A 632 -21.54 -51.12 38.22
CA LEU A 632 -20.43 -50.20 38.49
C LEU A 632 -19.95 -49.48 37.21
N SER A 633 -19.53 -48.24 37.36
CA SER A 633 -18.80 -47.46 36.34
C SER A 633 -17.85 -46.46 37.03
N GLY A 634 -16.92 -45.87 36.27
CA GLY A 634 -15.95 -44.91 36.77
C GLY A 634 -14.98 -45.50 37.81
N ASP A 635 -14.60 -44.70 38.80
CA ASP A 635 -13.60 -45.09 39.81
C ASP A 635 -14.00 -46.31 40.66
N PRO A 636 -15.27 -46.46 41.13
CA PRO A 636 -15.72 -47.69 41.80
C PRO A 636 -15.51 -48.97 40.98
N LEU A 637 -15.63 -48.88 39.65
CA LEU A 637 -15.32 -50.00 38.75
C LEU A 637 -13.80 -50.23 38.67
N ARG A 638 -12.99 -49.18 38.49
CA ARG A 638 -11.52 -49.26 38.46
C ARG A 638 -10.98 -49.91 39.76
N GLU A 639 -11.42 -49.46 40.93
CA GLU A 639 -11.03 -50.02 42.24
C GLU A 639 -11.38 -51.51 42.39
N ARG A 640 -12.60 -51.89 41.97
CA ARG A 640 -13.06 -53.28 42.04
C ARG A 640 -12.28 -54.20 41.09
N MET A 641 -11.99 -53.75 39.87
CA MET A 641 -11.19 -54.50 38.89
C MET A 641 -9.74 -54.69 39.33
N VAL A 642 -9.12 -53.70 39.99
CA VAL A 642 -7.79 -53.85 40.60
C VAL A 642 -7.82 -54.89 41.72
N THR A 643 -8.84 -54.83 42.59
CA THR A 643 -9.03 -55.81 43.68
C THR A 643 -9.16 -57.24 43.16
N LEU A 644 -9.82 -57.42 42.00
CA LEU A 644 -10.00 -58.72 41.33
C LEU A 644 -8.83 -59.11 40.40
N ASN A 645 -7.73 -58.33 40.36
CA ASN A 645 -6.59 -58.51 39.44
C ASN A 645 -6.92 -58.43 37.92
N ILE A 646 -8.12 -58.00 37.56
CA ILE A 646 -8.59 -57.81 36.18
C ILE A 646 -7.96 -56.56 35.55
N LEU A 647 -7.57 -55.57 36.37
CA LEU A 647 -6.87 -54.36 35.94
C LEU A 647 -5.50 -54.26 36.62
N LYS A 648 -4.43 -54.08 35.82
CA LYS A 648 -3.04 -53.96 36.30
C LYS A 648 -2.37 -52.76 35.64
N GLY A 649 -2.31 -51.63 36.36
CA GLY A 649 -1.96 -50.35 35.76
C GLY A 649 -2.95 -50.01 34.65
N ASP A 650 -2.46 -49.56 33.50
CA ASP A 650 -3.29 -49.23 32.33
C ASP A 650 -3.67 -50.45 31.46
N SER A 651 -3.43 -51.69 31.93
CA SER A 651 -3.63 -52.92 31.16
C SER A 651 -4.70 -53.84 31.76
N LEU A 652 -5.60 -54.31 30.91
CA LEU A 652 -6.63 -55.29 31.25
C LEU A 652 -6.08 -56.72 31.16
N VAL A 653 -6.50 -57.57 32.08
CA VAL A 653 -6.20 -59.01 32.13
C VAL A 653 -7.52 -59.76 32.11
N LEU A 654 -8.03 -59.97 30.90
CA LEU A 654 -9.31 -60.63 30.65
C LEU A 654 -9.11 -62.15 30.46
N PRO A 655 -10.05 -63.01 30.90
CA PRO A 655 -10.02 -64.44 30.58
C PRO A 655 -10.28 -64.68 29.09
N GLU A 656 -9.69 -65.76 28.55
CA GLU A 656 -9.74 -66.08 27.13
C GLU A 656 -10.92 -67.05 26.81
N THR A 657 -11.78 -66.64 25.87
CA THR A 657 -12.57 -67.50 24.94
C THR A 657 -13.86 -68.24 25.36
N GLU A 658 -14.54 -67.92 26.47
CA GLU A 658 -16.01 -68.18 26.59
C GLU A 658 -16.86 -66.91 26.79
N SER A 659 -16.21 -65.76 26.97
CA SER A 659 -16.81 -64.52 27.45
C SER A 659 -17.72 -63.81 26.44
N LEU A 660 -17.31 -63.70 25.17
CA LEU A 660 -18.04 -62.97 24.14
C LEU A 660 -19.45 -63.54 23.91
N ARG A 661 -19.57 -64.88 23.89
CA ARG A 661 -20.87 -65.57 23.73
C ARG A 661 -21.83 -65.23 24.87
N ASN A 662 -21.36 -65.29 26.12
CA ASN A 662 -22.16 -64.92 27.29
C ASN A 662 -22.63 -63.44 27.25
N CYS A 663 -21.79 -62.54 26.72
CA CYS A 663 -22.15 -61.13 26.50
C CYS A 663 -23.14 -60.92 25.35
N LEU A 664 -23.20 -61.82 24.36
CA LEU A 664 -24.12 -61.75 23.23
C LEU A 664 -25.48 -62.38 23.57
N GLU A 665 -25.51 -63.59 24.13
CA GLU A 665 -26.75 -64.28 24.52
C GLU A 665 -27.60 -63.49 25.54
N ARG A 666 -26.97 -62.63 26.35
CA ARG A 666 -27.65 -61.76 27.34
C ARG A 666 -28.20 -60.44 26.77
N GLN A 667 -28.12 -60.19 25.46
CA GLN A 667 -28.56 -58.94 24.81
C GLN A 667 -30.10 -58.81 24.65
N THR A 668 -30.85 -59.01 25.73
CA THR A 668 -32.32 -58.87 25.74
C THR A 668 -32.75 -57.40 25.81
N GLY A 669 -32.46 -56.64 24.75
CA GLY A 669 -32.77 -55.21 24.64
C GLY A 669 -32.94 -54.71 23.20
N GLY A 670 -33.46 -53.49 23.07
CA GLY A 670 -33.57 -52.76 21.80
C GLY A 670 -32.24 -52.18 21.32
N LEU A 671 -32.25 -51.51 20.16
CA LEU A 671 -31.03 -51.07 19.46
C LEU A 671 -30.14 -50.14 20.30
N GLU A 672 -30.70 -49.26 21.13
CA GLU A 672 -29.92 -48.39 22.03
C GLU A 672 -29.15 -49.18 23.09
N GLY A 673 -29.80 -50.18 23.70
CA GLY A 673 -29.16 -51.07 24.67
C GLY A 673 -28.08 -51.93 24.03
N PHE A 674 -28.34 -52.46 22.83
CA PHE A 674 -27.33 -53.17 22.04
C PHE A 674 -26.14 -52.26 21.71
N THR A 675 -26.39 -51.04 21.23
CA THR A 675 -25.37 -50.04 20.86
C THR A 675 -24.45 -49.73 22.05
N ALA A 676 -24.99 -49.35 23.20
CA ALA A 676 -24.19 -48.99 24.37
C ALA A 676 -23.39 -50.17 24.95
N THR A 677 -23.92 -51.40 24.82
CA THR A 677 -23.23 -52.64 25.23
C THR A 677 -22.12 -53.00 24.24
N TRP A 678 -22.38 -52.89 22.93
CA TRP A 678 -21.41 -53.15 21.86
C TRP A 678 -20.25 -52.15 21.86
N GLU A 679 -20.56 -50.89 22.19
CA GLU A 679 -19.59 -49.81 22.41
C GLU A 679 -18.62 -50.04 23.58
N VAL A 680 -18.89 -50.98 24.48
CA VAL A 680 -17.96 -51.47 25.50
C VAL A 680 -17.25 -52.73 25.01
N LEU A 681 -17.99 -53.66 24.40
CA LEU A 681 -17.42 -54.90 23.85
C LEU A 681 -16.32 -54.66 22.80
N GLY A 682 -16.45 -53.63 21.95
CA GLY A 682 -15.40 -53.27 20.99
C GLY A 682 -14.06 -52.92 21.64
N GLU A 683 -14.09 -52.14 22.73
CA GLU A 683 -12.88 -51.76 23.49
C GLU A 683 -12.31 -52.96 24.26
N LEU A 684 -13.16 -53.85 24.79
CA LEU A 684 -12.73 -55.11 25.40
C LEU A 684 -12.07 -56.06 24.38
N LEU A 685 -12.62 -56.15 23.16
CA LEU A 685 -12.05 -56.93 22.07
C LEU A 685 -10.66 -56.40 21.69
N ALA A 686 -10.49 -55.07 21.57
CA ALA A 686 -9.20 -54.42 21.30
C ALA A 686 -8.16 -54.61 22.42
N HIS A 687 -8.61 -54.87 23.65
CA HIS A 687 -7.77 -55.20 24.80
C HIS A 687 -7.69 -56.71 25.08
N SER A 688 -8.18 -57.55 24.17
CA SER A 688 -8.12 -59.01 24.26
C SER A 688 -7.13 -59.60 23.25
N ARG A 689 -6.66 -60.82 23.49
CA ARG A 689 -5.81 -61.57 22.54
C ARG A 689 -6.59 -62.31 21.45
N THR A 690 -7.89 -62.07 21.37
CA THR A 690 -8.85 -62.84 20.55
C THR A 690 -8.87 -62.42 19.07
N GLU A 691 -7.91 -61.61 18.61
CA GLU A 691 -7.93 -61.00 17.27
C GLU A 691 -7.83 -62.00 16.10
N ASP A 692 -7.19 -63.16 16.33
CA ASP A 692 -6.97 -64.23 15.34
C ASP A 692 -8.04 -65.36 15.41
N SER A 693 -9.07 -65.21 16.24
CA SER A 693 -10.11 -66.25 16.43
C SER A 693 -11.25 -66.13 15.41
N HIS A 694 -11.48 -67.17 14.61
CA HIS A 694 -12.72 -67.32 13.84
C HIS A 694 -13.84 -67.83 14.77
N PHE A 695 -14.83 -66.98 15.01
CA PHE A 695 -15.99 -67.28 15.87
C PHE A 695 -17.12 -67.93 15.06
N HIS A 696 -17.05 -69.25 14.82
CA HIS A 696 -18.09 -70.01 14.11
C HIS A 696 -19.50 -69.85 14.73
N GLU A 697 -19.58 -69.44 15.99
CA GLU A 697 -20.82 -69.13 16.69
C GLU A 697 -21.61 -67.99 16.01
N LEU A 698 -20.92 -67.00 15.44
CA LEU A 698 -21.54 -65.85 14.75
C LEU A 698 -22.24 -66.25 13.44
N GLU A 699 -21.89 -67.39 12.83
CA GLU A 699 -22.61 -67.93 11.66
C GLU A 699 -24.01 -68.45 12.04
N SER A 700 -24.23 -68.79 13.32
CA SER A 700 -25.47 -69.40 13.79
C SER A 700 -26.54 -68.41 14.27
N GLU A 701 -26.15 -67.16 14.58
CA GLU A 701 -27.04 -66.13 15.11
C GLU A 701 -27.20 -64.92 14.16
N GLY A 702 -27.92 -65.12 13.06
CA GLY A 702 -28.19 -64.05 12.07
C GLY A 702 -28.81 -62.76 12.66
N GLY A 703 -29.55 -62.87 13.77
CA GLY A 703 -30.10 -61.73 14.50
C GLY A 703 -29.06 -60.82 15.16
N ILE A 704 -27.80 -61.27 15.33
CA ILE A 704 -26.67 -60.44 15.75
C ILE A 704 -26.10 -59.70 14.54
N LEU A 705 -25.91 -60.36 13.39
CA LEU A 705 -25.42 -59.73 12.17
C LEU A 705 -26.36 -58.60 11.71
N GLU A 706 -27.68 -58.78 11.78
CA GLU A 706 -28.65 -57.71 11.52
C GLU A 706 -28.50 -56.52 12.49
N ARG A 707 -28.25 -56.76 13.79
CA ARG A 707 -28.01 -55.70 14.78
C ARG A 707 -26.70 -54.97 14.53
N LEU A 708 -25.65 -55.67 14.08
CA LEU A 708 -24.37 -55.07 13.68
C LEU A 708 -24.53 -54.18 12.44
N VAL A 709 -25.31 -54.61 11.44
CA VAL A 709 -25.70 -53.77 10.28
C VAL A 709 -26.49 -52.54 10.72
N GLN A 710 -27.42 -52.67 11.67
CA GLN A 710 -28.17 -51.53 12.22
C GLN A 710 -27.25 -50.56 12.98
N PHE A 711 -26.34 -51.06 13.82
CA PHE A 711 -25.32 -50.27 14.53
C PHE A 711 -24.38 -49.52 13.58
N LEU A 712 -23.94 -50.16 12.49
CA LEU A 712 -23.09 -49.52 11.49
C LEU A 712 -23.86 -48.41 10.74
N ASN A 713 -25.12 -48.66 10.39
CA ASN A 713 -25.99 -47.66 9.76
C ASN A 713 -26.31 -46.47 10.69
N SER A 714 -26.49 -46.67 12.00
CA SER A 714 -26.62 -45.55 12.94
C SER A 714 -25.29 -44.80 13.11
N SER A 715 -24.15 -45.50 13.12
CA SER A 715 -22.81 -44.91 13.23
C SER A 715 -22.48 -44.00 12.05
N PHE A 716 -22.87 -44.37 10.82
CA PHE A 716 -22.73 -43.49 9.64
C PHE A 716 -23.59 -42.22 9.72
N ASN A 717 -24.72 -42.26 10.43
CA ASN A 717 -25.69 -41.16 10.52
C ASN A 717 -25.55 -40.29 11.78
N ARG A 718 -24.61 -40.57 12.68
CA ARG A 718 -24.41 -39.78 13.92
C ARG A 718 -24.06 -38.32 13.62
N THR A 719 -24.55 -37.39 14.43
CA THR A 719 -24.08 -35.98 14.44
C THR A 719 -22.63 -35.93 14.90
N HIS A 720 -21.70 -35.79 13.97
CA HIS A 720 -20.27 -35.73 14.25
C HIS A 720 -19.88 -34.36 14.84
N GLU A 721 -19.22 -34.35 15.99
CA GLU A 721 -18.36 -33.22 16.35
C GLU A 721 -17.25 -33.12 15.31
N ARG A 722 -17.09 -31.92 14.73
CA ARG A 722 -16.31 -31.71 13.51
C ARG A 722 -14.83 -31.70 13.86
N VAL A 723 -14.08 -32.71 13.42
CA VAL A 723 -12.62 -32.74 13.58
C VAL A 723 -11.99 -31.64 12.72
N ASP A 724 -11.21 -30.74 13.33
CA ASP A 724 -10.57 -29.61 12.65
C ASP A 724 -9.40 -30.03 11.75
N LYS A 725 -9.74 -30.58 10.58
CA LYS A 725 -8.82 -30.81 9.45
C LYS A 725 -9.53 -30.55 8.12
N GLU A 726 -8.79 -30.08 7.12
CA GLU A 726 -9.31 -29.90 5.77
C GLU A 726 -9.73 -31.24 5.16
N LEU A 727 -10.98 -31.32 4.70
CA LEU A 727 -11.50 -32.48 3.98
C LEU A 727 -10.97 -32.46 2.54
N THR A 728 -9.78 -33.02 2.33
CA THR A 728 -9.18 -33.18 1.01
C THR A 728 -9.96 -34.25 0.24
N VAL A 729 -10.60 -33.85 -0.88
CA VAL A 729 -11.28 -34.80 -1.77
C VAL A 729 -10.24 -35.49 -2.64
N ALA A 730 -9.93 -36.76 -2.33
CA ALA A 730 -9.11 -37.60 -3.18
C ALA A 730 -9.75 -37.72 -4.59
N ALA A 731 -8.97 -37.45 -5.63
CA ALA A 731 -9.46 -37.48 -7.01
C ALA A 731 -9.90 -38.90 -7.38
N THR A 732 -11.10 -39.06 -7.94
CA THR A 732 -11.72 -40.37 -8.22
C THR A 732 -10.88 -41.30 -9.09
N ARG A 733 -10.00 -40.75 -9.95
CA ARG A 733 -9.00 -41.51 -10.72
C ARG A 733 -8.11 -42.42 -9.87
N PHE A 734 -7.80 -42.05 -8.63
CA PHE A 734 -6.95 -42.85 -7.73
C PHE A 734 -7.62 -44.17 -7.31
N PHE A 735 -8.93 -44.31 -7.50
CA PHE A 735 -9.70 -45.54 -7.30
C PHE A 735 -9.97 -46.29 -8.62
N GLN A 736 -9.36 -45.84 -9.73
CA GLN A 736 -9.55 -46.37 -11.09
C GLN A 736 -8.22 -46.71 -11.78
N GLU A 737 -7.09 -46.17 -11.31
CA GLU A 737 -5.74 -46.46 -11.79
C GLU A 737 -5.16 -47.72 -11.09
N PRO A 738 -4.46 -48.61 -11.83
CA PRO A 738 -3.74 -49.75 -11.23
C PRO A 738 -2.66 -49.33 -10.22
N VAL A 739 -2.42 -50.18 -9.22
CA VAL A 739 -1.45 -49.94 -8.14
C VAL A 739 -0.03 -49.72 -8.70
N GLU A 740 0.34 -50.43 -9.76
CA GLU A 740 1.63 -50.32 -10.45
C GLU A 740 1.82 -48.94 -11.10
N THR A 741 0.73 -48.29 -11.53
CA THR A 741 0.74 -46.94 -12.09
C THR A 741 0.89 -45.91 -10.98
N LEU A 742 0.13 -46.06 -9.89
CA LEU A 742 0.20 -45.19 -8.71
C LEU A 742 1.60 -45.20 -8.07
N LEU A 743 2.20 -46.39 -7.91
CA LEU A 743 3.55 -46.58 -7.37
C LEU A 743 4.68 -46.03 -8.26
N ARG A 744 4.40 -45.72 -9.53
CA ARG A 744 5.35 -45.09 -10.47
C ARG A 744 5.07 -43.61 -10.72
N GLY A 745 3.98 -43.08 -10.17
CA GLY A 745 3.62 -41.67 -10.27
C GLY A 745 4.48 -40.77 -9.38
N SER A 746 4.34 -39.46 -9.54
CA SER A 746 4.95 -38.45 -8.66
C SER A 746 4.26 -38.33 -7.29
N TYR A 747 3.29 -39.20 -6.98
CA TYR A 747 2.56 -39.20 -5.72
C TYR A 747 3.24 -40.08 -4.68
N GLN A 748 3.85 -39.47 -3.67
CA GLN A 748 4.42 -40.19 -2.54
C GLN A 748 3.32 -40.67 -1.57
N PRO A 749 3.55 -41.72 -0.76
CA PRO A 749 2.57 -42.24 0.19
C PRO A 749 1.97 -41.17 1.13
N HIS A 750 2.76 -40.17 1.50
CA HIS A 750 2.30 -39.10 2.39
C HIS A 750 1.25 -38.17 1.77
N HIS A 751 1.12 -38.15 0.43
CA HIS A 751 0.03 -37.42 -0.26
C HIS A 751 -1.35 -38.08 -0.05
N PHE A 752 -1.42 -39.32 0.43
CA PHE A 752 -2.68 -40.05 0.66
C PHE A 752 -3.16 -39.98 2.12
N PHE A 753 -2.41 -39.37 3.05
CA PHE A 753 -2.83 -39.15 4.44
C PHE A 753 -3.83 -37.98 4.57
N HIS A 754 -4.99 -38.12 3.92
CA HIS A 754 -6.10 -37.17 4.01
C HIS A 754 -6.87 -37.33 5.32
N ALA A 755 -7.49 -36.24 5.78
CA ALA A 755 -8.51 -36.30 6.82
C ALA A 755 -9.85 -36.73 6.22
N THR A 756 -10.41 -37.84 6.70
CA THR A 756 -11.73 -38.31 6.30
C THR A 756 -12.85 -37.47 6.92
N LYS A 757 -14.03 -37.45 6.27
CA LYS A 757 -15.26 -36.87 6.83
C LYS A 757 -15.70 -37.59 8.12
N TYR A 758 -15.34 -38.88 8.22
CA TYR A 758 -15.53 -39.72 9.39
C TYR A 758 -14.36 -39.55 10.35
N ALA A 759 -14.63 -39.63 11.65
CA ALA A 759 -13.60 -39.74 12.67
C ALA A 759 -12.77 -41.04 12.49
N ALA A 760 -11.68 -41.18 13.24
CA ALA A 760 -11.05 -42.49 13.38
C ALA A 760 -12.10 -43.51 13.88
N LEU A 761 -12.11 -44.71 13.28
CA LEU A 761 -13.05 -45.77 13.68
C LEU A 761 -12.87 -46.08 15.17
N THR A 762 -13.96 -46.10 15.92
CA THR A 762 -13.95 -46.73 17.26
C THR A 762 -13.69 -48.22 17.11
N TRP A 763 -13.21 -48.87 18.17
CA TRP A 763 -13.00 -50.32 18.12
C TRP A 763 -14.30 -51.09 17.89
N ALA A 764 -15.43 -50.59 18.39
CA ALA A 764 -16.76 -51.14 18.11
C ALA A 764 -17.14 -51.05 16.61
N GLU A 765 -16.80 -49.95 15.91
CA GLU A 765 -16.98 -49.85 14.45
C GLU A 765 -16.01 -50.77 13.69
N TYR A 766 -14.75 -50.86 14.13
CA TYR A 766 -13.75 -51.75 13.54
C TYR A 766 -14.17 -53.22 13.63
N PHE A 767 -14.53 -53.72 14.82
CA PHE A 767 -14.95 -55.11 14.99
C PHE A 767 -16.29 -55.40 14.31
N THR A 768 -17.23 -54.44 14.26
CA THR A 768 -18.43 -54.57 13.42
C THR A 768 -18.07 -54.81 11.95
N ILE A 769 -17.19 -54.00 11.36
CA ILE A 769 -16.78 -54.16 9.97
C ILE A 769 -16.01 -55.48 9.77
N LYS A 770 -15.12 -55.84 10.69
CA LYS A 770 -14.33 -57.09 10.66
C LYS A 770 -15.25 -58.32 10.65
N PHE A 771 -16.23 -58.39 11.54
CA PHE A 771 -17.19 -59.51 11.58
C PHE A 771 -18.15 -59.51 10.37
N LEU A 772 -18.65 -58.34 9.95
CA LEU A 772 -19.53 -58.28 8.77
C LEU A 772 -18.80 -58.63 7.45
N TRP A 773 -17.47 -58.48 7.36
CA TRP A 773 -16.68 -59.00 6.24
C TRP A 773 -16.33 -60.48 6.38
N TRP A 774 -16.07 -60.99 7.59
CA TRP A 774 -15.81 -62.42 7.80
C TRP A 774 -17.03 -63.32 7.58
N TYR A 775 -18.25 -62.78 7.75
CA TYR A 775 -19.51 -63.52 7.57
C TYR A 775 -20.39 -62.91 6.46
N ALA A 776 -19.77 -62.24 5.50
CA ALA A 776 -20.43 -61.86 4.24
C ALA A 776 -20.53 -63.08 3.32
N SER A 777 -21.74 -63.38 2.84
CA SER A 777 -21.96 -64.32 1.74
C SER A 777 -21.39 -63.77 0.43
N ASP A 778 -20.76 -64.65 -0.37
CA ASP A 778 -20.52 -64.42 -1.82
C ASP A 778 -21.84 -64.30 -2.61
#